data_AF-A0A523U0L8-F1
#
_entry.id   AF-A0A523U0L8-F1
#
_cell.length_a   1.000
_cell.length_b   1.000
_cell.length_c   1.000
_cell.angle_alpha   90.00
_cell.angle_beta   90.00
_cell.angle_gamma   90.00
#
_symmetry.space_group_name_H-M   'P 1'
#
loop_
_entity.id
_entity.type
_entity.pdbx_description
1 polymer ?
#
loop_
_entity_poly.entity_id
_entity_poly.type
_entity_poly.pdbx_seq_one_letter_code
_entity_poly.pdbx_strand_id
1 'polypeptide(L)'
;MKNRLAVFLYSLVLVIVFACAAYAAQPQRPPALPSDYEGLVKLFNAEKELPYNQRYRTINALGNCKDPRALEFLMKVYPGEKDQSVKRAILSAVGRFPDPRALNFLFKAYSTETDRNLKSAILSAIGRSKDPKAVNFLMKEYDKPENAANKSNIIRALASSKDPRVFKFLTSKYESEKDVNTKRNIVQSIGRMKSEEAAKWLTAVYRKTDQANIKSAAARSLAGMADLLSVETLKELIQIEDVYARKSVASALGKLGTKEAINVLLEAYAKDWPYETKNKKAGQRETAQQRARQQLKTQFPGAVSAALAAVSDNDTILWLAEEVLASEEKHHLICREIIIPFMGTKKEERAVRNLIAIVKDGKPRIQRLAALALAEIGDTDAVPSLIEAGKGDVDIDVKAAIANALGKLADPRAKEFLLELAKDRNWQVQAAAVRALGNIPCRESIDAAIRATKEKAWQVQLAGVLALRKLRVKEAIDPLLELVKKTDGRIRMEALEALREIMDMDLGEDYREWAKWWKKNRKGFLVLPKAEPSEETEEDKKDIAKKNDPNRKRPKNPYKTSAKPTSRPKFFGTEIYSSRVIFIIDISGSMSSNTQKTDEKGRSQSIRKIEYAKNELINAVRQLKKKAMFNLYFFESTFTKWKPRMVRASAGAKTAAVKWVRSMGPRGGTNIYDTVEDALGDPNVDTIYLLSDGAPGQGKWTRMEDILREVKKINEHKNVQINTISFGQDSELMRKLAEQNGGQYIYKK
;
A
#
# COMPACT_ATOMS: atom_id res chain seq x y z
N MET A 1 8.45 -61.49 10.07
CA MET A 1 8.74 -60.08 10.44
C MET A 1 10.22 -59.69 10.34
N LYS A 2 11.17 -60.56 10.71
CA LYS A 2 12.62 -60.24 10.68
C LYS A 2 13.18 -59.91 9.28
N ASN A 3 12.75 -60.58 8.21
CA ASN A 3 13.25 -60.30 6.84
C ASN A 3 12.73 -58.99 6.23
N ARG A 4 11.52 -58.53 6.60
CA ARG A 4 11.00 -57.24 6.09
C ARG A 4 11.70 -56.04 6.73
N LEU A 5 12.11 -56.16 8.01
CA LEU A 5 12.86 -55.11 8.69
C LEU A 5 14.29 -54.98 8.13
N ALA A 6 14.93 -56.11 7.81
CA ALA A 6 16.27 -56.13 7.21
C ALA A 6 16.29 -55.50 5.82
N VAL A 7 15.30 -55.80 4.97
CA VAL A 7 15.17 -55.19 3.64
C VAL A 7 14.87 -53.69 3.73
N PHE A 8 14.06 -53.26 4.71
CA PHE A 8 13.76 -51.85 4.94
C PHE A 8 14.98 -51.07 5.46
N LEU A 9 15.78 -51.66 6.34
CA LEU A 9 17.04 -51.09 6.83
C LEU A 9 18.10 -51.01 5.72
N TYR A 10 18.20 -52.04 4.87
CA TYR A 10 19.15 -52.04 3.74
C TYR A 10 18.79 -50.99 2.69
N SER A 11 17.50 -50.83 2.39
CA SER A 11 17.02 -49.80 1.46
C SER A 11 17.14 -48.38 2.04
N LEU A 12 16.93 -48.20 3.34
CA LEU A 12 17.18 -46.92 4.02
C LEU A 12 18.67 -46.55 4.00
N VAL A 13 19.57 -47.51 4.25
CA VAL A 13 21.02 -47.29 4.17
C VAL A 13 21.44 -46.99 2.73
N LEU A 14 20.89 -47.68 1.72
CA LEU A 14 21.16 -47.37 0.32
C LEU A 14 20.68 -45.96 -0.06
N VAL A 15 19.48 -45.56 0.37
CA VAL A 15 18.94 -44.22 0.11
C VAL A 15 19.77 -43.15 0.81
N ILE A 16 20.28 -43.41 2.02
CA ILE A 16 21.19 -42.49 2.73
C ILE A 16 22.55 -42.42 2.01
N VAL A 17 23.10 -43.54 1.54
CA VAL A 17 24.37 -43.56 0.80
C VAL A 17 24.22 -42.85 -0.55
N PHE A 18 23.13 -43.05 -1.28
CA PHE A 18 22.85 -42.33 -2.53
C PHE A 18 22.51 -40.85 -2.29
N ALA A 19 21.81 -40.51 -1.20
CA ALA A 19 21.57 -39.12 -0.82
C ALA A 19 22.87 -38.41 -0.40
N CYS A 20 23.77 -39.09 0.30
CA CYS A 20 25.10 -38.59 0.65
C CYS A 20 26.01 -38.45 -0.58
N ALA A 21 25.96 -39.40 -1.52
CA ALA A 21 26.67 -39.31 -2.79
C ALA A 21 26.11 -38.19 -3.69
N ALA A 22 24.78 -38.01 -3.73
CA ALA A 22 24.12 -36.92 -4.44
C ALA A 22 24.34 -35.55 -3.78
N TYR A 23 24.44 -35.50 -2.44
CA TYR A 23 24.80 -34.29 -1.69
C TYR A 23 26.28 -33.92 -1.89
N ALA A 24 27.17 -34.92 -1.95
CA ALA A 24 28.58 -34.73 -2.30
C ALA A 24 28.78 -34.32 -3.78
N ALA A 25 27.85 -34.68 -4.66
CA ALA A 25 27.85 -34.33 -6.09
C ALA A 25 27.10 -33.02 -6.43
N GLN A 26 26.53 -32.30 -5.45
CA GLN A 26 26.04 -30.95 -5.70
C GLN A 26 27.25 -30.05 -6.02
N PRO A 27 27.22 -29.22 -7.09
CA PRO A 27 28.27 -28.25 -7.32
C PRO A 27 28.32 -27.32 -6.12
N GLN A 28 29.32 -27.54 -5.26
CA GLN A 28 29.67 -26.69 -4.12
C GLN A 28 29.50 -25.24 -4.57
N ARG A 29 28.67 -24.46 -3.85
CA ARG A 29 28.53 -23.03 -4.15
C ARG A 29 29.95 -22.46 -4.16
N PRO A 30 30.41 -21.90 -5.29
CA PRO A 30 31.78 -21.45 -5.38
C PRO A 30 32.01 -20.40 -4.30
N PRO A 31 33.19 -20.38 -3.65
CA PRO A 31 33.47 -19.57 -2.49
C PRO A 31 33.11 -18.10 -2.73
N ALA A 32 32.73 -17.40 -1.65
CA ALA A 32 32.46 -15.97 -1.71
C ALA A 32 33.71 -15.24 -2.20
N LEU A 33 33.53 -14.33 -3.18
CA LEU A 33 34.65 -13.57 -3.74
C LEU A 33 35.21 -12.62 -2.67
N PRO A 34 36.53 -12.64 -2.40
CA PRO A 34 37.19 -11.65 -1.57
C PRO A 34 36.98 -10.23 -2.12
N SER A 35 36.88 -9.25 -1.24
CA SER A 35 36.73 -7.84 -1.61
C SER A 35 38.07 -7.12 -1.78
N ASP A 36 39.17 -7.71 -1.31
CA ASP A 36 40.52 -7.16 -1.31
C ASP A 36 41.41 -7.79 -2.40
N TYR A 37 42.41 -7.04 -2.85
CA TYR A 37 43.35 -7.47 -3.89
C TYR A 37 44.10 -8.76 -3.51
N GLU A 38 44.59 -8.87 -2.27
CA GLU A 38 45.36 -10.04 -1.84
C GLU A 38 44.53 -11.31 -1.82
N GLY A 39 43.30 -11.23 -1.29
CA GLY A 39 42.34 -12.33 -1.34
C GLY A 39 42.05 -12.78 -2.77
N LEU A 40 41.86 -11.83 -3.70
CA LEU A 40 41.59 -12.14 -5.11
C LEU A 40 42.78 -12.80 -5.82
N VAL A 41 44.02 -12.37 -5.54
CA VAL A 41 45.23 -13.00 -6.11
C VAL A 41 45.46 -14.40 -5.54
N LYS A 42 45.28 -14.58 -4.22
CA LYS A 42 45.35 -15.90 -3.58
C LYS A 42 44.33 -16.86 -4.18
N LEU A 43 43.10 -16.40 -4.38
CA LEU A 43 42.05 -17.17 -5.03
C LEU A 43 42.42 -17.49 -6.49
N PHE A 44 42.88 -16.51 -7.27
CA PHE A 44 43.28 -16.74 -8.66
C PHE A 44 44.35 -17.82 -8.81
N ASN A 45 45.36 -17.81 -7.93
CA ASN A 45 46.43 -18.81 -7.94
C ASN A 45 45.93 -20.19 -7.50
N ALA A 46 44.98 -20.26 -6.56
CA ALA A 46 44.35 -21.52 -6.16
C ALA A 46 43.43 -22.10 -7.26
N GLU A 47 42.88 -21.26 -8.14
CA GLU A 47 41.99 -21.65 -9.23
C GLU A 47 42.73 -22.04 -10.53
N LYS A 48 44.07 -22.16 -10.51
CA LYS A 48 44.90 -22.33 -11.72
C LYS A 48 44.49 -23.54 -12.59
N GLU A 49 44.10 -24.64 -11.95
CA GLU A 49 43.69 -25.90 -12.61
C GLU A 49 42.16 -26.03 -12.78
N LEU A 50 41.38 -25.01 -12.40
CA LEU A 50 39.92 -25.07 -12.40
C LEU A 50 39.31 -24.67 -13.76
N PRO A 51 38.07 -25.10 -14.07
CA PRO A 51 37.40 -24.74 -15.32
C PRO A 51 37.23 -23.22 -15.49
N TYR A 52 37.26 -22.76 -16.75
CA TYR A 52 37.13 -21.35 -17.14
C TYR A 52 36.06 -20.57 -16.37
N ASN A 53 34.87 -21.15 -16.14
CA ASN A 53 33.75 -20.48 -15.48
C ASN A 53 34.06 -20.03 -14.04
N GLN A 54 34.92 -20.75 -13.32
CA GLN A 54 35.33 -20.40 -11.97
C GLN A 54 36.40 -19.31 -12.01
N ARG A 55 37.44 -19.50 -12.83
CA ARG A 55 38.51 -18.52 -13.07
C ARG A 55 37.98 -17.17 -13.58
N TYR A 56 36.96 -17.19 -14.41
CA TYR A 56 36.30 -16.00 -14.97
C TYR A 56 35.73 -15.07 -13.90
N ARG A 57 35.18 -15.62 -12.81
CA ARG A 57 34.60 -14.83 -11.71
C ARG A 57 35.68 -14.03 -10.99
N THR A 58 36.80 -14.67 -10.68
CA THR A 58 37.95 -14.06 -10.02
C THR A 58 38.62 -13.01 -10.90
N ILE A 59 38.81 -13.29 -12.20
CA ILE A 59 39.35 -12.33 -13.17
C ILE A 59 38.44 -11.11 -13.33
N ASN A 60 37.12 -11.30 -13.38
CA ASN A 60 36.18 -10.19 -13.42
C ASN A 60 36.20 -9.35 -12.14
N ALA A 61 36.35 -9.99 -10.98
CA ALA A 61 36.48 -9.29 -9.71
C ALA A 61 37.78 -8.48 -9.65
N LEU A 62 38.91 -9.05 -10.10
CA LEU A 62 40.17 -8.33 -10.28
C LEU A 62 40.03 -7.16 -11.26
N GLY A 63 39.32 -7.34 -12.38
CA GLY A 63 39.08 -6.25 -13.34
C GLY A 63 38.13 -5.15 -12.87
N ASN A 64 37.36 -5.41 -11.80
CA ASN A 64 36.47 -4.43 -11.17
C ASN A 64 37.09 -3.83 -9.90
N CYS A 65 38.16 -4.44 -9.38
CA CYS A 65 38.87 -3.84 -8.27
C CYS A 65 39.62 -2.62 -8.80
N LYS A 66 39.49 -1.49 -8.11
CA LYS A 66 40.12 -0.23 -8.51
C LYS A 66 41.59 -0.16 -8.09
N ASP A 67 42.23 -1.31 -7.86
CA ASP A 67 43.60 -1.42 -7.36
C ASP A 67 44.59 -1.51 -8.53
N PRO A 68 45.54 -0.56 -8.67
CA PRO A 68 46.56 -0.60 -9.72
C PRO A 68 47.41 -1.88 -9.74
N ARG A 69 47.57 -2.56 -8.60
CA ARG A 69 48.33 -3.82 -8.50
C ARG A 69 47.64 -4.96 -9.23
N ALA A 70 46.31 -4.94 -9.32
CA ALA A 70 45.55 -5.93 -10.09
C ALA A 70 45.80 -5.79 -11.59
N LEU A 71 45.97 -4.57 -12.09
CA LEU A 71 46.33 -4.33 -13.48
C LEU A 71 47.71 -4.93 -13.80
N GLU A 72 48.72 -4.67 -12.95
CA GLU A 72 50.06 -5.22 -13.11
C GLU A 72 50.07 -6.75 -13.07
N PHE A 73 49.32 -7.34 -12.14
CA PHE A 73 49.15 -8.78 -12.04
C PHE A 73 48.55 -9.38 -13.33
N LEU A 74 47.43 -8.83 -13.80
CA LEU A 74 46.76 -9.30 -15.02
C LEU A 74 47.66 -9.17 -16.27
N MET A 75 48.42 -8.07 -16.37
CA MET A 75 49.39 -7.86 -17.46
C MET A 75 50.54 -8.87 -17.43
N LYS A 76 50.99 -9.26 -16.23
CA LYS A 76 52.05 -10.26 -16.04
C LYS A 76 51.58 -11.69 -16.34
N VAL A 77 50.34 -12.02 -16.02
CA VAL A 77 49.78 -13.37 -16.22
C VAL A 77 49.47 -13.65 -17.70
N TYR A 78 49.00 -12.64 -18.45
CA TYR A 78 48.53 -12.81 -19.82
C TYR A 78 49.49 -13.57 -20.78
N PRO A 79 50.80 -13.25 -20.85
CA PRO A 79 51.71 -13.91 -21.79
C PRO A 79 51.90 -15.42 -21.52
N GLY A 80 51.79 -15.83 -20.26
CA GLY A 80 51.98 -17.22 -19.82
C GLY A 80 50.70 -18.07 -19.81
N GLU A 81 49.54 -17.46 -20.04
CA GLU A 81 48.25 -18.17 -20.07
C GLU A 81 48.11 -18.98 -21.37
N LYS A 82 47.55 -20.20 -21.29
CA LYS A 82 47.32 -21.07 -22.46
C LYS A 82 45.85 -21.13 -22.86
N ASP A 83 44.94 -20.93 -21.91
CA ASP A 83 43.49 -20.95 -22.18
C ASP A 83 43.04 -19.64 -22.85
N GLN A 84 42.51 -19.76 -24.07
CA GLN A 84 42.04 -18.64 -24.88
C GLN A 84 40.85 -17.89 -24.26
N SER A 85 39.97 -18.60 -23.55
CA SER A 85 38.83 -18.01 -22.85
C SER A 85 39.32 -17.18 -21.66
N VAL A 86 40.32 -17.69 -20.94
CA VAL A 86 40.97 -16.97 -19.83
C VAL A 86 41.72 -15.74 -20.33
N LYS A 87 42.51 -15.86 -21.41
CA LYS A 87 43.15 -14.71 -22.08
C LYS A 87 42.14 -13.62 -22.44
N ARG A 88 41.01 -14.01 -23.03
CA ARG A 88 39.92 -13.09 -23.37
C ARG A 88 39.34 -12.39 -22.14
N ALA A 89 39.16 -13.12 -21.03
CA ALA A 89 38.67 -12.55 -19.78
C ALA A 89 39.67 -11.53 -19.20
N ILE A 90 40.97 -11.87 -19.21
CA ILE A 90 42.06 -10.98 -18.77
C ILE A 90 42.07 -9.70 -19.60
N LEU A 91 42.06 -9.80 -20.93
CA LEU A 91 42.01 -8.63 -21.84
C LEU A 91 40.79 -7.75 -21.59
N SER A 92 39.63 -8.37 -21.37
CA SER A 92 38.41 -7.64 -21.04
C SER A 92 38.48 -6.96 -19.67
N ALA A 93 39.16 -7.54 -18.69
CA ALA A 93 39.40 -6.97 -17.36
C ALA A 93 40.39 -5.81 -17.44
N VAL A 94 41.53 -5.98 -18.13
CA VAL A 94 42.53 -4.94 -18.38
C VAL A 94 41.90 -3.71 -19.02
N GLY A 95 41.02 -3.88 -20.02
CA GLY A 95 40.32 -2.77 -20.66
C GLY A 95 39.29 -2.02 -19.79
N ARG A 96 39.02 -2.46 -18.56
CA ARG A 96 38.17 -1.71 -17.60
C ARG A 96 38.97 -0.77 -16.70
N PHE A 97 40.29 -0.93 -16.63
CA PHE A 97 41.14 -0.04 -15.84
C PHE A 97 41.28 1.31 -16.54
N PRO A 98 40.99 2.43 -15.85
CA PRO A 98 41.24 3.77 -16.37
C PRO A 98 42.72 4.15 -16.23
N ASP A 99 43.64 3.31 -16.71
CA ASP A 99 45.09 3.49 -16.58
C ASP A 99 45.75 3.46 -17.98
N PRO A 100 46.58 4.46 -18.35
CA PRO A 100 47.29 4.49 -19.64
C PRO A 100 48.17 3.25 -19.90
N ARG A 101 48.70 2.61 -18.85
CA ARG A 101 49.50 1.38 -18.95
C ARG A 101 48.68 0.22 -19.50
N ALA A 102 47.40 0.13 -19.14
CA ALA A 102 46.48 -0.86 -19.67
C ALA A 102 46.30 -0.69 -21.18
N LEU A 103 46.15 0.56 -21.66
CA LEU A 103 45.98 0.84 -23.08
C LEU A 103 47.25 0.52 -23.89
N ASN A 104 48.43 0.90 -23.40
CA ASN A 104 49.70 0.55 -24.04
C ASN A 104 49.90 -0.97 -24.11
N PHE A 105 49.52 -1.69 -23.05
CA PHE A 105 49.54 -3.14 -23.04
C PHE A 105 48.60 -3.73 -24.10
N LEU A 106 47.38 -3.21 -24.24
CA LEU A 106 46.44 -3.66 -25.27
C LEU A 106 46.96 -3.40 -26.68
N PHE A 107 47.62 -2.28 -26.95
CA PHE A 107 48.27 -2.02 -28.24
C PHE A 107 49.38 -3.04 -28.53
N LYS A 108 50.24 -3.32 -27.55
CA LYS A 108 51.30 -4.33 -27.69
C LYS A 108 50.70 -5.71 -27.93
N ALA A 109 49.72 -6.12 -27.12
CA ALA A 109 49.03 -7.40 -27.27
C ALA A 109 48.38 -7.54 -28.65
N TYR A 110 47.77 -6.48 -29.19
CA TYR A 110 47.17 -6.52 -30.53
C TYR A 110 48.21 -6.77 -31.63
N SER A 111 49.40 -6.17 -31.51
CA SER A 111 50.48 -6.33 -32.49
C SER A 111 51.11 -7.73 -32.49
N THR A 112 51.11 -8.41 -31.33
CA THR A 112 51.74 -9.72 -31.17
C THR A 112 50.78 -10.89 -31.31
N GLU A 113 49.49 -10.70 -31.09
CA GLU A 113 48.50 -11.77 -31.10
C GLU A 113 48.17 -12.21 -32.52
N THR A 114 47.98 -13.51 -32.75
CA THR A 114 47.63 -14.08 -34.05
C THR A 114 46.19 -14.58 -34.10
N ASP A 115 45.61 -14.90 -32.94
CA ASP A 115 44.23 -15.37 -32.83
C ASP A 115 43.21 -14.26 -33.14
N ARG A 116 42.28 -14.54 -34.07
CA ARG A 116 41.26 -13.59 -34.52
C ARG A 116 40.26 -13.21 -33.41
N ASN A 117 39.88 -14.15 -32.55
CA ASN A 117 38.93 -13.92 -31.47
C ASN A 117 39.56 -13.07 -30.35
N LEU A 118 40.84 -13.30 -30.04
CA LEU A 118 41.60 -12.46 -29.13
C LEU A 118 41.81 -11.06 -29.69
N LYS A 119 42.19 -10.91 -30.97
CA LYS A 119 42.26 -9.58 -31.62
C LYS A 119 40.95 -8.82 -31.51
N SER A 120 39.81 -9.48 -31.73
CA SER A 120 38.48 -8.90 -31.54
C SER A 120 38.22 -8.47 -30.09
N ALA A 121 38.62 -9.29 -29.12
CA ALA A 121 38.51 -8.96 -27.70
C ALA A 121 39.39 -7.75 -27.32
N ILE A 122 40.59 -7.66 -27.89
CA ILE A 122 41.52 -6.53 -27.70
C ILE A 122 40.92 -5.24 -28.26
N LEU A 123 40.41 -5.25 -29.49
CA LEU A 123 39.74 -4.09 -30.09
C LEU A 123 38.55 -3.61 -29.24
N SER A 124 37.78 -4.55 -28.71
CA SER A 124 36.67 -4.25 -27.80
C SER A 124 37.15 -3.66 -26.46
N ALA A 125 38.28 -4.13 -25.94
CA ALA A 125 38.89 -3.61 -24.71
C ALA A 125 39.47 -2.20 -24.92
N ILE A 126 40.14 -1.97 -26.05
CA ILE A 126 40.65 -0.65 -26.47
C ILE A 126 39.51 0.37 -26.55
N GLY A 127 38.36 0.00 -27.12
CA GLY A 127 37.20 0.91 -27.20
C GLY A 127 36.61 1.33 -25.84
N ARG A 128 36.82 0.54 -24.77
CA ARG A 128 36.31 0.85 -23.43
C ARG A 128 37.19 1.83 -22.65
N SER A 129 38.46 1.99 -23.03
CA SER A 129 39.38 2.88 -22.32
C SER A 129 38.96 4.36 -22.39
N LYS A 130 38.14 4.73 -23.39
CA LYS A 130 37.71 6.11 -23.69
C LYS A 130 38.87 7.09 -23.94
N ASP A 131 40.09 6.58 -24.13
CA ASP A 131 41.27 7.38 -24.41
C ASP A 131 41.27 7.84 -25.89
N PRO A 132 41.53 9.12 -26.18
CA PRO A 132 41.64 9.63 -27.56
C PRO A 132 42.63 8.86 -28.45
N LYS A 133 43.71 8.30 -27.88
CA LYS A 133 44.68 7.45 -28.59
C LYS A 133 44.04 6.14 -29.04
N ALA A 134 43.16 5.58 -28.21
CA ALA A 134 42.38 4.39 -28.54
C ALA A 134 41.45 4.65 -29.74
N VAL A 135 40.79 5.82 -29.75
CA VAL A 135 39.91 6.24 -30.84
C VAL A 135 40.68 6.38 -32.15
N ASN A 136 41.81 7.11 -32.14
CA ASN A 136 42.66 7.29 -33.33
C ASN A 136 43.15 5.94 -33.87
N PHE A 137 43.57 5.03 -32.98
CA PHE A 137 43.99 3.69 -33.36
C PHE A 137 42.87 2.91 -34.03
N LEU A 138 41.67 2.87 -33.42
CA LEU A 138 40.51 2.17 -33.97
C LEU A 138 40.04 2.75 -35.32
N MET A 139 40.11 4.07 -35.50
CA MET A 139 39.81 4.72 -36.79
C MET A 139 40.80 4.29 -37.87
N LYS A 140 42.10 4.21 -37.55
CA LYS A 140 43.14 3.74 -38.48
C LYS A 140 42.98 2.27 -38.83
N GLU A 141 42.64 1.43 -37.85
CA GLU A 141 42.45 -0.01 -38.06
C GLU A 141 41.20 -0.34 -38.89
N TYR A 142 40.18 0.53 -38.89
CA TYR A 142 38.95 0.33 -39.66
C TYR A 142 39.19 0.23 -41.17
N ASP A 143 40.11 1.04 -41.70
CA ASP A 143 40.37 1.15 -43.14
C ASP A 143 41.31 0.04 -43.67
N LYS A 144 41.88 -0.78 -42.79
CA LYS A 144 42.80 -1.84 -43.16
C LYS A 144 42.09 -3.07 -43.75
N PRO A 145 42.50 -3.58 -44.93
CA PRO A 145 41.89 -4.75 -45.57
C PRO A 145 41.87 -6.00 -44.67
N GLU A 146 42.94 -6.23 -43.91
CA GLU A 146 43.08 -7.37 -43.00
C GLU A 146 42.03 -7.37 -41.87
N ASN A 147 41.41 -6.23 -41.60
CA ASN A 147 40.39 -6.05 -40.57
C ASN A 147 38.96 -6.06 -41.10
N ALA A 148 38.73 -6.43 -42.37
CA ALA A 148 37.39 -6.49 -42.95
C ALA A 148 36.41 -7.33 -42.08
N ALA A 149 36.87 -8.47 -41.56
CA ALA A 149 36.07 -9.33 -40.66
C ALA A 149 35.82 -8.72 -39.26
N ASN A 150 36.63 -7.73 -38.85
CA ASN A 150 36.57 -7.08 -37.53
C ASN A 150 35.88 -5.72 -37.54
N LYS A 151 35.49 -5.18 -38.70
CA LYS A 151 34.80 -3.88 -38.83
C LYS A 151 33.65 -3.70 -37.84
N SER A 152 32.83 -4.73 -37.67
CA SER A 152 31.69 -4.71 -36.73
C SER A 152 32.10 -4.48 -35.27
N ASN A 153 33.23 -5.02 -34.84
CA ASN A 153 33.76 -4.84 -33.49
C ASN A 153 34.40 -3.46 -33.35
N ILE A 154 35.12 -3.00 -34.37
CA ILE A 154 35.71 -1.65 -34.42
C ILE A 154 34.62 -0.58 -34.33
N ILE A 155 33.55 -0.69 -35.12
CA ILE A 155 32.39 0.23 -35.11
C ILE A 155 31.74 0.28 -33.71
N ARG A 156 31.63 -0.86 -33.03
CA ARG A 156 31.07 -0.93 -31.67
C ARG A 156 31.99 -0.33 -30.61
N ALA A 157 33.30 -0.58 -30.75
CA ALA A 157 34.34 -0.05 -29.89
C ALA A 157 34.40 1.48 -29.99
N LEU A 158 34.40 2.01 -31.23
CA LEU A 158 34.36 3.44 -31.51
C LEU A 158 33.13 4.10 -30.87
N ALA A 159 31.92 3.55 -31.06
CA ALA A 159 30.70 4.11 -30.49
C ALA A 159 30.68 4.13 -28.95
N SER A 160 31.43 3.25 -28.30
CA SER A 160 31.50 3.17 -26.82
C SER A 160 32.44 4.22 -26.21
N SER A 161 33.32 4.83 -27.02
CA SER A 161 34.30 5.82 -26.56
C SER A 161 33.68 7.14 -26.09
N LYS A 162 32.48 7.48 -26.60
CA LYS A 162 31.81 8.79 -26.43
C LYS A 162 32.59 9.98 -27.00
N ASP A 163 33.60 9.75 -27.84
CA ASP A 163 34.35 10.83 -28.50
C ASP A 163 33.50 11.48 -29.62
N PRO A 164 33.33 12.82 -29.62
CA PRO A 164 32.53 13.52 -30.64
C PRO A 164 33.00 13.29 -32.09
N ARG A 165 34.29 13.03 -32.30
CA ARG A 165 34.89 12.81 -33.63
C ARG A 165 34.38 11.52 -34.27
N VAL A 166 34.00 10.53 -33.45
CA VAL A 166 33.51 9.23 -33.91
C VAL A 166 32.22 9.38 -34.70
N PHE A 167 31.34 10.30 -34.31
CA PHE A 167 30.09 10.52 -35.03
C PHE A 167 30.35 10.93 -36.49
N LYS A 168 31.21 11.94 -36.70
CA LYS A 168 31.59 12.40 -38.05
C LYS A 168 32.29 11.30 -38.86
N PHE A 169 33.15 10.52 -38.22
CA PHE A 169 33.82 9.41 -38.89
C PHE A 169 32.84 8.33 -39.35
N LEU A 170 31.97 7.83 -38.46
CA LEU A 170 31.03 6.75 -38.78
C LEU A 170 30.00 7.17 -39.83
N THR A 171 29.52 8.41 -39.79
CA THR A 171 28.59 8.95 -40.80
C THR A 171 29.26 9.06 -42.18
N SER A 172 30.50 9.54 -42.26
CA SER A 172 31.28 9.54 -43.52
C SER A 172 31.48 8.12 -44.07
N LYS A 173 31.82 7.15 -43.21
CA LYS A 173 32.00 5.76 -43.63
C LYS A 173 30.70 5.12 -44.11
N TYR A 174 29.56 5.45 -43.49
CA TYR A 174 28.25 4.95 -43.91
C TYR A 174 27.94 5.27 -45.39
N GLU A 175 28.29 6.47 -45.84
CA GLU A 175 28.07 6.90 -47.24
C GLU A 175 28.93 6.09 -48.21
N SER A 176 30.21 5.88 -47.88
CA SER A 176 31.16 5.14 -48.74
C SER A 176 31.07 3.61 -48.67
N GLU A 177 30.45 3.06 -47.63
CA GLU A 177 30.43 1.61 -47.39
C GLU A 177 29.47 0.90 -48.36
N LYS A 178 29.83 -0.28 -48.85
CA LYS A 178 28.98 -1.09 -49.73
C LYS A 178 28.32 -2.24 -48.99
N ASP A 179 28.95 -2.76 -47.94
CA ASP A 179 28.39 -3.86 -47.16
C ASP A 179 27.21 -3.40 -46.28
N VAL A 180 26.04 -3.98 -46.54
CA VAL A 180 24.79 -3.64 -45.86
C VAL A 180 24.84 -3.99 -44.37
N ASN A 181 25.53 -5.07 -44.00
CA ASN A 181 25.67 -5.45 -42.58
C ASN A 181 26.51 -4.43 -41.80
N THR A 182 27.57 -3.93 -42.41
CA THR A 182 28.42 -2.87 -41.87
C THR A 182 27.64 -1.57 -41.74
N LYS A 183 26.89 -1.15 -42.76
CA LYS A 183 25.97 0.00 -42.67
C LYS A 183 24.98 -0.12 -41.52
N ARG A 184 24.33 -1.29 -41.38
CA ARG A 184 23.41 -1.59 -40.28
C ARG A 184 24.10 -1.47 -38.91
N ASN A 185 25.33 -1.96 -38.79
CA ASN A 185 26.10 -1.88 -37.55
C ASN A 185 26.49 -0.43 -37.22
N ILE A 186 26.83 0.39 -38.22
CA ILE A 186 27.06 1.83 -38.05
C ILE A 186 25.81 2.52 -37.49
N VAL A 187 24.65 2.29 -38.11
CA VAL A 187 23.35 2.83 -37.66
C VAL A 187 23.06 2.46 -36.20
N GLN A 188 23.22 1.19 -35.82
CA GLN A 188 23.02 0.75 -34.44
C GLN A 188 24.03 1.35 -33.47
N SER A 189 25.29 1.51 -33.89
CA SER A 189 26.34 2.11 -33.08
C SER A 189 26.10 3.60 -32.83
N ILE A 190 25.72 4.36 -33.86
CA ILE A 190 25.33 5.77 -33.73
C ILE A 190 24.15 5.90 -32.76
N GLY A 191 23.17 5.01 -32.83
CA GLY A 191 22.05 4.98 -31.87
C GLY A 191 22.46 4.80 -30.40
N ARG A 192 23.59 4.14 -30.14
CA ARG A 192 24.10 3.97 -28.76
C ARG A 192 24.78 5.23 -28.21
N MET A 193 25.11 6.19 -29.06
CA MET A 193 25.73 7.45 -28.65
C MET A 193 24.73 8.34 -27.90
N LYS A 194 23.43 8.21 -28.20
CA LYS A 194 22.33 8.94 -27.54
C LYS A 194 22.51 10.46 -27.52
N SER A 195 22.88 11.05 -28.66
CA SER A 195 22.99 12.50 -28.85
C SER A 195 21.92 13.05 -29.80
N GLU A 196 21.68 14.37 -29.76
CA GLU A 196 20.73 15.03 -30.67
C GLU A 196 21.17 14.93 -32.14
N GLU A 197 22.47 15.03 -32.42
CA GLU A 197 23.00 14.87 -33.78
C GLU A 197 22.79 13.46 -34.30
N ALA A 198 22.97 12.46 -33.43
CA ALA A 198 22.68 11.07 -33.74
C ALA A 198 21.20 10.85 -34.03
N ALA A 199 20.30 11.45 -33.25
CA ALA A 199 18.87 11.42 -33.50
C ALA A 199 18.51 12.05 -34.85
N LYS A 200 18.97 13.27 -35.13
CA LYS A 200 18.73 13.97 -36.40
C LYS A 200 19.23 13.17 -37.60
N TRP A 201 20.45 12.63 -37.54
CA TRP A 201 21.02 11.82 -38.62
C TRP A 201 20.27 10.50 -38.81
N LEU A 202 19.91 9.81 -37.72
CA LEU A 202 19.15 8.56 -37.81
C LEU A 202 17.75 8.77 -38.39
N THR A 203 17.09 9.90 -38.10
CA THR A 203 15.83 10.28 -38.73
C THR A 203 15.99 10.49 -40.24
N ALA A 204 17.06 11.17 -40.66
CA ALA A 204 17.36 11.35 -42.08
C ALA A 204 17.64 10.01 -42.78
N VAL A 205 18.43 9.13 -42.17
CA VAL A 205 18.70 7.78 -42.70
C VAL A 205 17.41 6.97 -42.80
N TYR A 206 16.58 6.99 -41.76
CA TYR A 206 15.31 6.28 -41.73
C TYR A 206 14.38 6.70 -42.87
N ARG A 207 14.29 8.01 -43.15
CA ARG A 207 13.45 8.56 -44.23
C ARG A 207 14.00 8.30 -45.62
N LYS A 208 15.33 8.33 -45.81
CA LYS A 208 15.98 8.17 -47.12
C LYS A 208 16.21 6.73 -47.57
N THR A 209 16.28 5.76 -46.64
CA THR A 209 16.68 4.38 -46.99
C THR A 209 15.49 3.51 -47.42
N ASP A 210 15.65 2.82 -48.56
CA ASP A 210 14.71 1.77 -49.01
C ASP A 210 15.06 0.39 -48.45
N GLN A 211 16.27 0.21 -47.91
CA GLN A 211 16.73 -1.06 -47.36
C GLN A 211 16.05 -1.38 -46.03
N ALA A 212 15.20 -2.41 -46.01
CA ALA A 212 14.37 -2.78 -44.86
C ALA A 212 15.17 -3.07 -43.57
N ASN A 213 16.34 -3.69 -43.69
CA ASN A 213 17.21 -4.01 -42.55
C ASN A 213 17.86 -2.76 -41.92
N ILE A 214 18.30 -1.80 -42.73
CA ILE A 214 18.79 -0.48 -42.28
C ILE A 214 17.64 0.32 -41.68
N LYS A 215 16.49 0.36 -42.36
CA LYS A 215 15.30 1.07 -41.90
C LYS A 215 14.84 0.59 -40.53
N SER A 216 14.77 -0.73 -40.32
CA SER A 216 14.44 -1.33 -39.03
C SER A 216 15.51 -1.07 -37.96
N ALA A 217 16.80 -1.07 -38.33
CA ALA A 217 17.89 -0.74 -37.41
C ALA A 217 17.86 0.74 -36.97
N ALA A 218 17.56 1.66 -37.89
CA ALA A 218 17.40 3.08 -37.60
C ALA A 218 16.20 3.30 -36.69
N ALA A 219 15.06 2.67 -37.00
CA ALA A 219 13.85 2.77 -36.19
C ALA A 219 14.05 2.27 -34.74
N ARG A 220 14.70 1.10 -34.55
CA ARG A 220 15.05 0.61 -33.20
C ARG A 220 16.02 1.51 -32.46
N SER A 221 16.96 2.13 -33.17
CA SER A 221 17.94 3.06 -32.61
C SER A 221 17.26 4.35 -32.15
N LEU A 222 16.41 4.94 -33.00
CA LEU A 222 15.57 6.09 -32.70
C LEU A 222 14.64 5.84 -31.52
N ALA A 223 14.01 4.66 -31.48
CA ALA A 223 13.13 4.26 -30.39
C ALA A 223 13.85 4.20 -29.02
N GLY A 224 15.13 3.83 -28.99
CA GLY A 224 15.97 3.86 -27.80
C GLY A 224 16.40 5.27 -27.35
N MET A 225 16.11 6.28 -28.17
CA MET A 225 16.38 7.71 -27.94
C MET A 225 15.09 8.54 -28.08
N ALA A 226 13.92 7.91 -27.94
CA ALA A 226 12.64 8.54 -28.21
C ALA A 226 12.39 9.78 -27.34
N ASP A 227 12.99 9.83 -26.14
CA ASP A 227 12.97 11.00 -25.25
C ASP A 227 13.67 12.25 -25.86
N LEU A 228 14.50 12.10 -26.89
CA LEU A 228 15.21 13.20 -27.59
C LEU A 228 14.54 13.62 -28.91
N LEU A 229 13.41 12.99 -29.26
CA LEU A 229 12.74 13.21 -30.55
C LEU A 229 11.55 14.16 -30.39
N SER A 230 11.28 14.93 -31.45
CA SER A 230 10.05 15.72 -31.54
C SER A 230 8.82 14.80 -31.62
N VAL A 231 7.67 15.30 -31.17
CA VAL A 231 6.39 14.58 -31.28
C VAL A 231 6.09 14.17 -32.73
N GLU A 232 6.43 15.03 -33.71
CA GLU A 232 6.24 14.73 -35.14
C GLU A 232 7.08 13.52 -35.59
N THR A 233 8.33 13.44 -35.14
CA THR A 233 9.17 12.27 -35.44
C THR A 233 8.65 11.01 -34.74
N LEU A 234 8.14 11.13 -33.51
CA LEU A 234 7.52 10.02 -32.80
C LEU A 234 6.22 9.55 -33.48
N LYS A 235 5.44 10.46 -34.06
CA LYS A 235 4.23 10.16 -34.85
C LYS A 235 4.54 9.36 -36.11
N GLU A 236 5.64 9.64 -36.80
CA GLU A 236 6.09 8.78 -37.90
C GLU A 236 6.53 7.40 -37.38
N LEU A 237 7.31 7.38 -36.30
CA LEU A 237 7.90 6.14 -35.78
C LEU A 237 6.88 5.20 -35.13
N ILE A 238 5.75 5.68 -34.60
CA ILE A 238 4.74 4.80 -34.00
C ILE A 238 4.03 3.94 -35.07
N GLN A 239 4.09 4.32 -36.35
CA GLN A 239 3.45 3.61 -37.47
C GLN A 239 4.29 2.46 -38.04
N ILE A 240 5.54 2.27 -37.60
CA ILE A 240 6.48 1.26 -38.15
C ILE A 240 6.12 -0.17 -37.76
N GLU A 241 6.30 -1.18 -38.60
CA GLU A 241 5.94 -2.58 -38.23
C GLU A 241 6.68 -3.16 -37.00
N ASP A 242 7.86 -2.63 -36.65
CA ASP A 242 8.68 -3.15 -35.54
C ASP A 242 8.04 -2.90 -34.16
N VAL A 243 7.61 -3.99 -33.51
CA VAL A 243 6.89 -3.95 -32.23
C VAL A 243 7.73 -3.34 -31.09
N TYR A 244 9.03 -3.62 -31.03
CA TYR A 244 9.88 -3.12 -29.94
C TYR A 244 10.12 -1.62 -30.06
N ALA A 245 10.25 -1.15 -31.30
CA ALA A 245 10.38 0.26 -31.58
C ALA A 245 9.08 1.01 -31.22
N ARG A 246 7.90 0.51 -31.62
CA ARG A 246 6.60 1.09 -31.21
C ARG A 246 6.44 1.19 -29.70
N LYS A 247 6.78 0.13 -28.97
CA LYS A 247 6.70 0.10 -27.51
C LYS A 247 7.49 1.24 -26.86
N SER A 248 8.71 1.47 -27.34
CA SER A 248 9.58 2.50 -26.76
C SER A 248 9.10 3.90 -27.15
N VAL A 249 8.60 4.07 -28.38
CA VAL A 249 7.96 5.32 -28.86
C VAL A 249 6.71 5.65 -28.06
N ALA A 250 5.83 4.68 -27.82
CA ALA A 250 4.62 4.87 -27.01
C ALA A 250 4.95 5.26 -25.56
N SER A 251 5.98 4.64 -24.98
CA SER A 251 6.48 4.99 -23.65
C SER A 251 7.00 6.42 -23.59
N ALA A 252 7.75 6.87 -24.60
CA ALA A 252 8.24 8.25 -24.68
C ALA A 252 7.12 9.27 -24.87
N LEU A 253 6.18 9.02 -25.80
CA LEU A 253 4.97 9.84 -25.96
C LEU A 253 4.18 9.92 -24.64
N GLY A 254 4.11 8.80 -23.90
CA GLY A 254 3.48 8.74 -22.58
C GLY A 254 4.16 9.58 -21.51
N LYS A 255 5.47 9.80 -21.59
CA LYS A 255 6.17 10.71 -20.66
C LYS A 255 5.98 12.19 -21.01
N LEU A 256 5.74 12.51 -22.28
CA LEU A 256 5.62 13.91 -22.72
C LEU A 256 4.35 14.57 -22.17
N GLY A 257 3.23 13.84 -22.14
CA GLY A 257 1.97 14.34 -21.56
C GLY A 257 1.30 15.50 -22.32
N THR A 258 1.83 15.90 -23.47
CA THR A 258 1.28 16.98 -24.31
C THR A 258 0.03 16.53 -25.08
N LYS A 259 -0.89 17.45 -25.39
CA LYS A 259 -2.07 17.22 -26.25
C LYS A 259 -1.75 16.44 -27.52
N GLU A 260 -0.71 16.83 -28.25
CA GLU A 260 -0.30 16.20 -29.51
C GLU A 260 0.16 14.75 -29.29
N ALA A 261 0.97 14.51 -28.27
CA ALA A 261 1.44 13.16 -27.93
C ALA A 261 0.29 12.24 -27.52
N ILE A 262 -0.68 12.76 -26.75
CA ILE A 262 -1.89 12.02 -26.38
C ILE A 262 -2.70 11.71 -27.63
N ASN A 263 -2.94 12.68 -28.52
CA ASN A 263 -3.67 12.44 -29.75
C ASN A 263 -3.01 11.36 -30.62
N VAL A 264 -1.69 11.40 -30.78
CA VAL A 264 -0.94 10.36 -31.51
C VAL A 264 -1.10 8.98 -30.88
N LEU A 265 -1.05 8.89 -29.54
CA LEU A 265 -1.26 7.62 -28.83
C LEU A 265 -2.70 7.11 -29.01
N LEU A 266 -3.68 8.00 -28.94
CA LEU A 266 -5.10 7.67 -29.13
C LEU A 266 -5.35 7.19 -30.55
N GLU A 267 -4.89 7.91 -31.58
CA GLU A 267 -4.99 7.51 -32.99
C GLU A 267 -4.29 6.17 -33.26
N ALA A 268 -3.10 5.96 -32.71
CA ALA A 268 -2.35 4.72 -32.87
C ALA A 268 -3.05 3.54 -32.19
N TYR A 269 -3.70 3.77 -31.05
CA TYR A 269 -4.49 2.76 -30.36
C TYR A 269 -5.82 2.49 -31.06
N ALA A 270 -6.42 3.55 -31.61
CA ALA A 270 -7.68 3.58 -32.32
C ALA A 270 -7.67 2.72 -33.58
N LYS A 271 -6.63 2.76 -34.43
CA LYS A 271 -6.58 2.09 -35.76
C LYS A 271 -6.58 0.54 -35.74
N ASP A 272 -7.48 -0.09 -34.99
CA ASP A 272 -7.70 -1.55 -34.82
C ASP A 272 -6.38 -2.32 -34.95
N TRP A 273 -5.49 -2.10 -33.97
CA TRP A 273 -4.17 -2.73 -33.94
C TRP A 273 -4.26 -4.20 -33.50
N PRO A 274 -4.62 -5.09 -34.44
CA PRO A 274 -3.77 -6.23 -34.74
C PRO A 274 -3.68 -6.45 -36.26
N TYR A 275 -2.47 -6.37 -36.82
CA TYR A 275 -2.21 -6.84 -38.18
C TYR A 275 -2.53 -8.34 -38.28
N GLU A 276 -3.58 -8.72 -39.01
CA GLU A 276 -3.72 -10.08 -39.56
C GLU A 276 -2.72 -10.22 -40.72
N THR A 277 -1.53 -10.75 -40.43
CA THR A 277 -0.65 -11.22 -41.51
C THR A 277 -1.33 -12.42 -42.15
N LYS A 278 -1.92 -12.23 -43.34
CA LYS A 278 -2.02 -13.29 -44.35
C LYS A 278 -0.60 -13.73 -44.71
N ASN A 279 0.03 -14.53 -43.86
CA ASN A 279 1.24 -15.24 -44.26
C ASN A 279 1.27 -16.62 -43.59
N LYS A 280 0.67 -17.57 -44.31
CA LYS A 280 0.84 -19.01 -44.10
C LYS A 280 2.33 -19.35 -44.30
N LYS A 281 3.15 -19.30 -43.24
CA LYS A 281 4.26 -20.26 -42.99
C LYS A 281 5.03 -19.98 -41.69
N ALA A 282 5.05 -21.03 -40.86
CA ALA A 282 6.08 -21.46 -39.89
C ALA A 282 6.14 -20.81 -38.48
N GLY A 283 5.22 -21.23 -37.60
CA GLY A 283 5.45 -22.03 -36.37
C GLY A 283 6.35 -21.53 -35.22
N GLN A 284 7.42 -20.78 -35.50
CA GLN A 284 8.32 -20.22 -34.47
C GLN A 284 8.29 -18.69 -34.41
N ARG A 285 7.90 -18.00 -35.48
CA ARG A 285 7.66 -16.54 -35.46
C ARG A 285 6.33 -16.17 -34.78
N GLU A 286 5.35 -17.07 -34.81
CA GLU A 286 4.03 -16.85 -34.22
C GLU A 286 4.08 -16.66 -32.70
N THR A 287 4.92 -17.39 -31.96
CA THR A 287 4.98 -17.27 -30.49
C THR A 287 5.63 -15.96 -30.03
N ALA A 288 6.67 -15.47 -30.72
CA ALA A 288 7.27 -14.17 -30.42
C ALA A 288 6.34 -13.01 -30.79
N GLN A 289 5.66 -13.10 -31.95
CA GLN A 289 4.68 -12.10 -32.39
C GLN A 289 3.41 -12.12 -31.54
N GLN A 290 2.92 -13.28 -31.09
CA GLN A 290 1.80 -13.40 -30.16
C GLN A 290 2.14 -12.82 -28.79
N ARG A 291 3.33 -13.11 -28.24
CA ARG A 291 3.81 -12.49 -27.00
C ARG A 291 3.93 -10.97 -27.15
N ALA A 292 4.44 -10.51 -28.29
CA ALA A 292 4.55 -9.09 -28.60
C ALA A 292 3.15 -8.44 -28.70
N ARG A 293 2.19 -9.08 -29.39
CA ARG A 293 0.77 -8.65 -29.45
C ARG A 293 0.12 -8.58 -28.07
N GLN A 294 0.34 -9.59 -27.22
CA GLN A 294 -0.20 -9.63 -25.87
C GLN A 294 0.42 -8.54 -24.97
N GLN A 295 1.73 -8.28 -25.11
CA GLN A 295 2.40 -7.18 -24.43
C GLN A 295 1.93 -5.80 -24.93
N LEU A 296 1.63 -5.64 -26.22
CA LEU A 296 1.11 -4.38 -26.74
C LEU A 296 -0.32 -4.09 -26.21
N LYS A 297 -1.19 -5.11 -26.13
CA LYS A 297 -2.53 -4.97 -25.53
C LYS A 297 -2.51 -4.47 -24.09
N THR A 298 -1.46 -4.76 -23.32
CA THR A 298 -1.35 -4.31 -21.92
C THR A 298 -0.59 -2.99 -21.78
N GLN A 299 0.27 -2.63 -22.73
CA GLN A 299 1.23 -1.55 -22.53
C GLN A 299 0.81 -0.21 -23.14
N PHE A 300 0.05 -0.20 -24.24
CA PHE A 300 -0.51 1.05 -24.79
C PHE A 300 -1.51 1.73 -23.85
N PRO A 301 -2.45 1.01 -23.20
CA PRO A 301 -3.25 1.60 -22.14
C PRO A 301 -2.42 2.21 -21.01
N GLY A 302 -1.29 1.57 -20.67
CA GLY A 302 -0.33 2.08 -19.70
C GLY A 302 0.38 3.37 -20.17
N ALA A 303 0.73 3.47 -21.45
CA ALA A 303 1.33 4.67 -22.04
C ALA A 303 0.33 5.83 -22.10
N VAL A 304 -0.92 5.58 -22.49
CA VAL A 304 -2.01 6.59 -22.46
C VAL A 304 -2.27 7.03 -21.02
N SER A 305 -2.34 6.10 -20.07
CA SER A 305 -2.50 6.42 -18.65
C SER A 305 -1.34 7.25 -18.10
N ALA A 306 -0.11 6.94 -18.49
CA ALA A 306 1.07 7.71 -18.12
C ALA A 306 1.02 9.12 -18.73
N ALA A 307 0.60 9.25 -19.99
CA ALA A 307 0.41 10.54 -20.66
C ALA A 307 -0.60 11.38 -19.91
N LEU A 308 -1.78 10.82 -19.61
CA LEU A 308 -2.84 11.49 -18.86
C LEU A 308 -2.39 11.87 -17.45
N ALA A 309 -1.63 11.02 -16.77
CA ALA A 309 -1.08 11.34 -15.45
C ALA A 309 -0.08 12.51 -15.49
N ALA A 310 0.60 12.73 -16.62
CA ALA A 310 1.48 13.86 -16.84
C ALA A 310 0.73 15.15 -17.27
N VAL A 311 -0.55 15.05 -17.67
CA VAL A 311 -1.38 16.22 -18.01
C VAL A 311 -1.65 17.06 -16.77
N SER A 312 -1.24 18.32 -16.86
CA SER A 312 -1.46 19.32 -15.81
C SER A 312 -2.16 20.58 -16.32
N ASP A 313 -2.24 20.78 -17.63
CA ASP A 313 -2.89 21.94 -18.24
C ASP A 313 -4.40 21.72 -18.45
N ASN A 314 -5.18 22.77 -18.22
CA ASN A 314 -6.63 22.73 -18.35
C ASN A 314 -7.09 22.62 -19.81
N ASP A 315 -6.32 23.16 -20.76
CA ASP A 315 -6.68 23.13 -22.19
C ASP A 315 -6.72 21.69 -22.73
N THR A 316 -5.76 20.85 -22.34
CA THR A 316 -5.76 19.43 -22.69
C THR A 316 -6.90 18.68 -22.00
N ILE A 317 -7.22 19.02 -20.75
CA ILE A 317 -8.36 18.43 -20.02
C ILE A 317 -9.69 18.77 -20.72
N LEU A 318 -9.86 20.04 -21.10
CA LEU A 318 -11.03 20.52 -21.85
C LEU A 318 -11.13 19.85 -23.21
N TRP A 319 -10.03 19.77 -23.97
CA TRP A 319 -9.98 19.07 -25.25
C TRP A 319 -10.37 17.59 -25.12
N LEU A 320 -9.83 16.88 -24.13
CA LEU A 320 -10.19 15.50 -23.86
C LEU A 320 -11.68 15.34 -23.50
N ALA A 321 -12.24 16.31 -22.78
CA ALA A 321 -13.65 16.32 -22.42
C ALA A 321 -14.54 16.60 -23.65
N GLU A 322 -14.21 17.58 -24.48
CA GLU A 322 -15.09 18.07 -25.55
C GLU A 322 -14.96 17.29 -26.86
N GLU A 323 -13.75 16.90 -27.24
CA GLU A 323 -13.54 16.22 -28.53
C GLU A 323 -13.46 14.70 -28.36
N VAL A 324 -12.67 14.24 -27.38
CA VAL A 324 -12.35 12.81 -27.28
C VAL A 324 -13.44 12.04 -26.54
N LEU A 325 -13.95 12.55 -25.42
CA LEU A 325 -15.05 11.92 -24.70
C LEU A 325 -16.36 12.00 -25.48
N ALA A 326 -16.62 13.06 -26.24
CA ALA A 326 -17.86 13.20 -27.01
C ALA A 326 -17.92 12.27 -28.24
N SER A 327 -16.78 11.88 -28.82
CA SER A 327 -16.73 11.08 -30.05
C SER A 327 -17.14 9.60 -29.88
N GLU A 328 -18.12 9.14 -30.67
CA GLU A 328 -18.67 7.78 -30.61
C GLU A 328 -17.95 6.73 -31.47
N GLU A 329 -16.84 7.06 -32.15
CA GLU A 329 -16.21 6.09 -33.04
C GLU A 329 -15.78 4.82 -32.28
N LYS A 330 -15.95 3.65 -32.93
CA LYS A 330 -15.56 2.34 -32.39
C LYS A 330 -14.12 2.33 -31.84
N HIS A 331 -13.24 3.07 -32.51
CA HIS A 331 -11.84 3.20 -32.18
C HIS A 331 -11.57 4.02 -30.90
N HIS A 332 -12.50 4.91 -30.49
CA HIS A 332 -12.42 5.67 -29.24
C HIS A 332 -13.03 4.95 -28.03
N LEU A 333 -13.81 3.89 -28.23
CA LEU A 333 -14.46 3.17 -27.12
C LEU A 333 -13.45 2.64 -26.09
N ILE A 334 -12.33 2.09 -26.56
CA ILE A 334 -11.30 1.55 -25.67
C ILE A 334 -10.49 2.69 -25.01
N CYS A 335 -10.36 3.84 -25.68
CA CYS A 335 -9.77 5.05 -25.11
C CYS A 335 -10.64 5.65 -23.99
N ARG A 336 -11.97 5.65 -24.18
CA ARG A 336 -12.94 6.12 -23.17
C ARG A 336 -12.80 5.37 -21.84
N GLU A 337 -12.39 4.10 -21.85
CA GLU A 337 -12.13 3.34 -20.62
C GLU A 337 -11.02 3.93 -19.76
N ILE A 338 -10.06 4.63 -20.37
CA ILE A 338 -8.92 5.24 -19.68
C ILE A 338 -9.21 6.71 -19.36
N ILE A 339 -9.88 7.41 -20.29
CA ILE A 339 -10.15 8.84 -20.16
C ILE A 339 -11.25 9.11 -19.12
N ILE A 340 -12.29 8.28 -19.03
CA ILE A 340 -13.39 8.49 -18.06
C ILE A 340 -12.89 8.46 -16.61
N PRO A 341 -12.12 7.46 -16.16
CA PRO A 341 -11.54 7.48 -14.81
C PRO A 341 -10.63 8.68 -14.58
N PHE A 342 -9.83 9.08 -15.57
CA PHE A 342 -8.99 10.27 -15.48
C PHE A 342 -9.84 11.52 -15.26
N MET A 343 -10.93 11.69 -16.03
CA MET A 343 -11.86 12.79 -15.84
C MET A 343 -12.56 12.75 -14.49
N GLY A 344 -12.84 11.59 -13.91
CA GLY A 344 -13.35 11.48 -12.55
C GLY A 344 -12.41 12.12 -11.50
N THR A 345 -11.10 12.14 -11.76
CA THR A 345 -10.11 12.80 -10.88
C THR A 345 -9.96 14.30 -11.13
N LYS A 346 -10.45 14.79 -12.26
CA LYS A 346 -10.41 16.21 -12.64
C LYS A 346 -11.81 16.77 -12.41
N LYS A 347 -11.99 17.64 -11.42
CA LYS A 347 -13.30 18.22 -11.06
C LYS A 347 -13.77 19.28 -12.09
N GLU A 348 -13.85 18.88 -13.34
CA GLU A 348 -14.15 19.76 -14.48
C GLU A 348 -15.64 19.69 -14.83
N GLU A 349 -16.34 20.82 -14.76
CA GLU A 349 -17.81 20.90 -14.97
C GLU A 349 -18.23 20.42 -16.36
N ARG A 350 -17.41 20.67 -17.39
CA ARG A 350 -17.71 20.22 -18.75
C ARG A 350 -17.63 18.70 -18.88
N ALA A 351 -16.73 18.05 -18.12
CA ALA A 351 -16.64 16.60 -18.07
C ALA A 351 -17.89 15.99 -17.43
N VAL A 352 -18.48 16.64 -16.41
CA VAL A 352 -19.74 16.19 -15.78
C VAL A 352 -20.86 16.04 -16.80
N ARG A 353 -21.06 17.03 -17.68
CA ARG A 353 -22.10 16.98 -18.72
C ARG A 353 -21.92 15.80 -19.68
N ASN A 354 -20.70 15.56 -20.15
CA ASN A 354 -20.42 14.46 -21.07
C ASN A 354 -20.50 13.09 -20.37
N LEU A 355 -20.07 13.00 -19.11
CA LEU A 355 -20.24 11.79 -18.30
C LEU A 355 -21.72 11.48 -18.02
N ILE A 356 -22.57 12.51 -17.86
CA ILE A 356 -24.03 12.35 -17.75
C ILE A 356 -24.63 11.77 -19.04
N ALA A 357 -24.22 12.25 -20.21
CA ALA A 357 -24.66 11.66 -21.48
C ALA A 357 -24.22 10.19 -21.60
N ILE A 358 -22.95 9.91 -21.28
CA ILE A 358 -22.38 8.56 -21.35
C ILE A 358 -23.06 7.59 -20.38
N VAL A 359 -23.44 8.03 -19.16
CA VAL A 359 -24.09 7.13 -18.20
C VAL A 359 -25.51 6.76 -18.65
N LYS A 360 -26.21 7.64 -19.37
CA LYS A 360 -27.54 7.38 -19.93
C LYS A 360 -27.48 6.43 -21.14
N ASP A 361 -26.72 6.81 -22.16
CA ASP A 361 -26.83 6.18 -23.49
C ASP A 361 -25.60 5.32 -23.88
N GLY A 362 -24.61 5.19 -22.99
CA GLY A 362 -23.40 4.42 -23.25
C GLY A 362 -23.59 2.90 -23.25
N LYS A 363 -22.57 2.17 -23.71
CA LYS A 363 -22.49 0.70 -23.53
C LYS A 363 -22.27 0.35 -22.05
N PRO A 364 -22.74 -0.82 -21.55
CA PRO A 364 -22.69 -1.16 -20.13
C PRO A 364 -21.33 -0.96 -19.45
N ARG A 365 -20.25 -1.39 -20.13
CA ARG A 365 -18.88 -1.22 -19.61
C ARG A 365 -18.49 0.25 -19.38
N ILE A 366 -18.91 1.14 -20.26
CA ILE A 366 -18.58 2.58 -20.21
C ILE A 366 -19.55 3.31 -19.26
N GLN A 367 -20.84 2.96 -19.24
CA GLN A 367 -21.81 3.47 -18.27
C GLN A 367 -21.32 3.25 -16.83
N ARG A 368 -20.81 2.05 -16.54
CA ARG A 368 -20.23 1.72 -15.23
C ARG A 368 -19.10 2.65 -14.84
N LEU A 369 -18.20 2.95 -15.78
CA LEU A 369 -17.07 3.85 -15.54
C LEU A 369 -17.53 5.30 -15.36
N ALA A 370 -18.51 5.74 -16.14
CA ALA A 370 -19.07 7.10 -16.04
C ALA A 370 -19.76 7.32 -14.69
N ALA A 371 -20.54 6.35 -14.21
CA ALA A 371 -21.17 6.41 -12.89
C ALA A 371 -20.13 6.54 -11.76
N LEU A 372 -19.03 5.78 -11.83
CA LEU A 372 -17.94 5.88 -10.85
C LEU A 372 -17.20 7.22 -10.95
N ALA A 373 -16.94 7.72 -12.16
CA ALA A 373 -16.28 9.00 -12.37
C ALA A 373 -17.12 10.17 -11.82
N LEU A 374 -18.43 10.19 -12.05
CA LEU A 374 -19.35 11.17 -11.48
C LEU A 374 -19.33 11.16 -9.94
N ALA A 375 -19.26 9.97 -9.34
CA ALA A 375 -19.15 9.82 -7.89
C ALA A 375 -17.79 10.30 -7.33
N GLU A 376 -16.70 10.15 -8.08
CA GLU A 376 -15.38 10.68 -7.70
C GLU A 376 -15.33 12.21 -7.77
N ILE A 377 -15.97 12.81 -8.77
CA ILE A 377 -16.11 14.27 -8.89
C ILE A 377 -16.86 14.81 -7.66
N GLY A 378 -17.90 14.10 -7.23
CA GLY A 378 -18.68 14.44 -6.04
C GLY A 378 -19.80 15.45 -6.32
N ASP A 379 -20.12 15.71 -7.60
CA ASP A 379 -21.18 16.62 -8.00
C ASP A 379 -22.55 15.96 -7.84
N THR A 380 -23.35 16.50 -6.92
CA THR A 380 -24.69 16.00 -6.62
C THR A 380 -25.70 16.28 -7.74
N ASP A 381 -25.42 17.18 -8.67
CA ASP A 381 -26.31 17.46 -9.80
C ASP A 381 -26.39 16.31 -10.81
N ALA A 382 -25.45 15.37 -10.74
CA ALA A 382 -25.50 14.12 -11.49
C ALA A 382 -26.55 13.13 -10.96
N VAL A 383 -27.07 13.29 -9.73
CA VAL A 383 -27.95 12.33 -9.05
C VAL A 383 -29.22 12.00 -9.86
N PRO A 384 -30.00 12.97 -10.39
CA PRO A 384 -31.18 12.66 -11.19
C PRO A 384 -30.85 11.84 -12.44
N SER A 385 -29.75 12.15 -13.11
CA SER A 385 -29.29 11.43 -14.30
C SER A 385 -28.82 10.01 -13.98
N LEU A 386 -28.16 9.81 -12.84
CA LEU A 386 -27.77 8.48 -12.35
C LEU A 386 -28.99 7.62 -12.03
N ILE A 387 -30.02 8.21 -11.41
CA ILE A 387 -31.29 7.50 -11.13
C ILE A 387 -31.97 7.09 -12.44
N GLU A 388 -32.07 8.00 -13.40
CA GLU A 388 -32.67 7.74 -14.71
C GLU A 388 -31.95 6.61 -15.46
N ALA A 389 -30.61 6.67 -15.52
CA ALA A 389 -29.77 5.65 -16.18
C ALA A 389 -29.86 4.26 -15.51
N GLY A 390 -30.28 4.19 -14.25
CA GLY A 390 -30.41 2.93 -13.52
C GLY A 390 -31.80 2.28 -13.60
N LYS A 391 -32.80 2.95 -14.20
CA LYS A 391 -34.18 2.44 -14.31
C LYS A 391 -34.33 1.48 -15.50
N GLY A 392 -35.23 0.51 -15.35
CA GLY A 392 -35.57 -0.45 -16.41
C GLY A 392 -34.68 -1.70 -16.45
N ASP A 393 -34.60 -2.34 -17.63
CA ASP A 393 -33.78 -3.53 -17.86
C ASP A 393 -32.33 -3.14 -18.19
N VAL A 394 -31.62 -2.73 -17.14
CA VAL A 394 -30.22 -2.30 -17.18
C VAL A 394 -29.32 -3.43 -16.69
N ASP A 395 -28.14 -3.54 -17.30
CA ASP A 395 -27.10 -4.48 -16.91
C ASP A 395 -26.79 -4.44 -15.40
N ILE A 396 -26.60 -5.62 -14.81
CA ILE A 396 -26.43 -5.82 -13.36
C ILE A 396 -25.23 -5.02 -12.83
N ASP A 397 -24.11 -5.01 -13.56
CA ASP A 397 -22.90 -4.30 -13.13
C ASP A 397 -23.10 -2.78 -13.18
N VAL A 398 -23.89 -2.30 -14.15
CA VAL A 398 -24.25 -0.88 -14.26
C VAL A 398 -25.15 -0.47 -13.11
N LYS A 399 -26.23 -1.21 -12.83
CA LYS A 399 -27.12 -0.93 -11.67
C LYS A 399 -26.35 -0.91 -10.35
N ALA A 400 -25.46 -1.87 -10.13
CA ALA A 400 -24.65 -1.91 -8.93
C ALA A 400 -23.66 -0.73 -8.84
N ALA A 401 -23.07 -0.30 -9.96
CA ALA A 401 -22.19 0.86 -10.00
C ALA A 401 -22.94 2.17 -9.72
N ILE A 402 -24.12 2.35 -10.30
CA ILE A 402 -25.00 3.50 -10.03
C ILE A 402 -25.37 3.53 -8.54
N ALA A 403 -25.77 2.40 -7.94
CA ALA A 403 -26.06 2.34 -6.51
C ALA A 403 -24.85 2.75 -5.65
N ASN A 404 -23.64 2.25 -5.97
CA ASN A 404 -22.42 2.65 -5.26
C ASN A 404 -22.10 4.15 -5.45
N ALA A 405 -22.30 4.68 -6.66
CA ALA A 405 -22.09 6.09 -7.00
C ALA A 405 -23.01 7.00 -6.19
N LEU A 406 -24.32 6.71 -6.20
CA LEU A 406 -25.32 7.42 -5.40
C LEU A 406 -25.03 7.34 -3.90
N GLY A 407 -24.58 6.18 -3.42
CA GLY A 407 -24.13 6.02 -2.04
C GLY A 407 -22.95 6.93 -1.68
N LYS A 408 -21.98 7.09 -2.58
CA LYS A 408 -20.83 7.97 -2.34
C LYS A 408 -21.22 9.45 -2.36
N LEU A 409 -22.14 9.84 -3.24
CA LEU A 409 -22.70 11.19 -3.28
C LEU A 409 -23.56 11.50 -2.04
N ALA A 410 -24.18 10.46 -1.45
CA ALA A 410 -24.98 10.53 -0.22
C ALA A 410 -26.13 11.56 -0.27
N ASP A 411 -26.64 11.85 -1.48
CA ASP A 411 -27.73 12.80 -1.70
C ASP A 411 -29.10 12.15 -1.39
N PRO A 412 -29.93 12.77 -0.54
CA PRO A 412 -31.25 12.23 -0.17
C PRO A 412 -32.20 12.00 -1.35
N ARG A 413 -32.04 12.68 -2.49
CA ARG A 413 -32.86 12.48 -3.70
C ARG A 413 -32.76 11.05 -4.24
N ALA A 414 -31.68 10.34 -3.95
CA ALA A 414 -31.47 8.95 -4.35
C ALA A 414 -32.22 7.91 -3.49
N LYS A 415 -32.80 8.32 -2.35
CA LYS A 415 -33.36 7.43 -1.33
C LYS A 415 -34.38 6.43 -1.91
N GLU A 416 -35.40 6.90 -2.61
CA GLU A 416 -36.48 6.04 -3.12
C GLU A 416 -35.96 5.01 -4.13
N PHE A 417 -35.08 5.44 -5.04
CA PHE A 417 -34.47 4.54 -6.01
C PHE A 417 -33.57 3.49 -5.35
N LEU A 418 -32.77 3.87 -4.35
CA LEU A 418 -31.94 2.93 -3.60
C LEU A 418 -32.77 1.93 -2.77
N LEU A 419 -33.93 2.35 -2.24
CA LEU A 419 -34.87 1.46 -1.54
C LEU A 419 -35.50 0.43 -2.48
N GLU A 420 -35.74 0.80 -3.74
CA GLU A 420 -36.16 -0.12 -4.80
C GLU A 420 -35.06 -1.15 -5.10
N LEU A 421 -33.83 -0.69 -5.36
CA LEU A 421 -32.68 -1.57 -5.64
C LEU A 421 -32.31 -2.47 -4.47
N ALA A 422 -32.58 -2.07 -3.23
CA ALA A 422 -32.38 -2.91 -2.04
C ALA A 422 -33.34 -4.13 -1.98
N LYS A 423 -34.29 -4.23 -2.92
CA LYS A 423 -35.20 -5.37 -3.11
C LYS A 423 -34.93 -6.12 -4.42
N ASP A 424 -33.86 -5.77 -5.14
CA ASP A 424 -33.50 -6.41 -6.41
C ASP A 424 -33.23 -7.91 -6.22
N ARG A 425 -33.56 -8.71 -7.24
CA ARG A 425 -33.34 -10.17 -7.23
C ARG A 425 -31.85 -10.53 -7.25
N ASN A 426 -31.01 -9.64 -7.79
CA ASN A 426 -29.58 -9.83 -7.84
C ASN A 426 -28.90 -9.32 -6.56
N TRP A 427 -28.19 -10.21 -5.89
CA TRP A 427 -27.51 -9.92 -4.62
C TRP A 427 -26.46 -8.80 -4.73
N GLN A 428 -25.82 -8.59 -5.90
CA GLN A 428 -24.80 -7.54 -6.08
C GLN A 428 -25.43 -6.16 -6.05
N VAL A 429 -26.55 -6.00 -6.76
CA VAL A 429 -27.34 -4.76 -6.79
C VAL A 429 -27.92 -4.50 -5.40
N GLN A 430 -28.50 -5.54 -4.78
CA GLN A 430 -29.06 -5.46 -3.44
C GLN A 430 -28.01 -5.02 -2.40
N ALA A 431 -26.84 -5.65 -2.38
CA ALA A 431 -25.76 -5.32 -1.45
C ALA A 431 -25.19 -3.91 -1.70
N ALA A 432 -25.08 -3.48 -2.95
CA ALA A 432 -24.64 -2.12 -3.29
C ALA A 432 -25.63 -1.07 -2.77
N ALA A 433 -26.93 -1.28 -3.03
CA ALA A 433 -27.99 -0.38 -2.60
C ALA A 433 -28.10 -0.27 -1.07
N VAL A 434 -28.03 -1.39 -0.34
CA VAL A 434 -28.07 -1.39 1.13
C VAL A 434 -26.87 -0.63 1.73
N ARG A 435 -25.66 -0.81 1.17
CA ARG A 435 -24.50 -0.02 1.61
C ARG A 435 -24.66 1.47 1.33
N ALA A 436 -25.23 1.82 0.18
CA ALA A 436 -25.50 3.19 -0.20
C ALA A 436 -26.53 3.85 0.74
N LEU A 437 -27.60 3.14 1.11
CA LEU A 437 -28.57 3.59 2.10
C LEU A 437 -27.96 3.82 3.49
N GLY A 438 -26.90 3.09 3.84
CA GLY A 438 -26.12 3.35 5.06
C GLY A 438 -25.44 4.73 5.10
N ASN A 439 -25.36 5.43 3.97
CA ASN A 439 -24.84 6.80 3.86
C ASN A 439 -25.95 7.86 3.84
N ILE A 440 -27.22 7.45 3.75
CA ILE A 440 -28.40 8.33 3.71
C ILE A 440 -29.25 7.99 4.94
N PRO A 441 -29.04 8.69 6.08
CA PRO A 441 -29.74 8.37 7.33
C PRO A 441 -31.23 8.70 7.24
N CYS A 442 -32.06 7.67 7.18
CA CYS A 442 -33.51 7.77 7.35
C CYS A 442 -34.07 6.46 7.90
N ARG A 443 -35.34 6.47 8.35
CA ARG A 443 -35.97 5.31 8.97
C ARG A 443 -36.05 4.12 8.00
N GLU A 444 -36.37 4.38 6.75
CA GLU A 444 -36.50 3.37 5.70
C GLU A 444 -35.14 2.74 5.35
N SER A 445 -34.04 3.50 5.41
CA SER A 445 -32.67 3.00 5.28
C SER A 445 -32.32 2.02 6.41
N ILE A 446 -32.73 2.32 7.66
CA ILE A 446 -32.56 1.41 8.79
C ILE A 446 -33.32 0.11 8.53
N ASP A 447 -34.59 0.20 8.16
CA ASP A 447 -35.44 -0.96 7.90
C ASP A 447 -34.89 -1.82 6.75
N ALA A 448 -34.37 -1.19 5.69
CA ALA A 448 -33.70 -1.88 4.59
C ALA A 448 -32.44 -2.62 5.05
N ALA A 449 -31.62 -1.99 5.88
CA ALA A 449 -30.42 -2.62 6.43
C ALA A 449 -30.76 -3.78 7.39
N ILE A 450 -31.80 -3.66 8.22
CA ILE A 450 -32.30 -4.75 9.08
C ILE A 450 -32.85 -5.92 8.26
N ARG A 451 -33.57 -5.66 7.16
CA ARG A 451 -34.01 -6.71 6.25
C ARG A 451 -32.80 -7.43 5.63
N ALA A 452 -31.82 -6.67 5.17
CA ALA A 452 -30.61 -7.21 4.55
C ALA A 452 -29.83 -8.14 5.48
N THR A 453 -29.79 -7.91 6.79
CA THR A 453 -29.14 -8.85 7.74
C THR A 453 -29.82 -10.21 7.82
N LYS A 454 -31.05 -10.35 7.33
CA LYS A 454 -31.83 -11.60 7.34
C LYS A 454 -31.79 -12.34 5.99
N GLU A 455 -31.15 -11.77 4.98
CA GLU A 455 -31.08 -12.34 3.63
C GLU A 455 -30.24 -13.62 3.58
N LYS A 456 -30.50 -14.47 2.58
CA LYS A 456 -29.73 -15.72 2.40
C LYS A 456 -28.31 -15.46 1.91
N ALA A 457 -28.12 -14.44 1.07
CA ALA A 457 -26.83 -14.09 0.51
C ALA A 457 -25.96 -13.39 1.55
N TRP A 458 -24.83 -13.99 1.93
CA TRP A 458 -23.94 -13.47 2.97
C TRP A 458 -23.38 -12.07 2.63
N GLN A 459 -23.23 -11.74 1.35
CA GLN A 459 -22.78 -10.41 0.90
C GLN A 459 -23.81 -9.32 1.26
N VAL A 460 -25.09 -9.66 1.17
CA VAL A 460 -26.20 -8.75 1.52
C VAL A 460 -26.33 -8.64 3.03
N GLN A 461 -26.16 -9.75 3.76
CA GLN A 461 -26.08 -9.73 5.22
C GLN A 461 -24.95 -8.80 5.70
N LEU A 462 -23.76 -8.93 5.11
CA LEU A 462 -22.63 -8.06 5.42
C LEU A 462 -22.91 -6.59 5.07
N ALA A 463 -23.56 -6.32 3.93
CA ALA A 463 -23.97 -4.96 3.57
C ALA A 463 -24.92 -4.36 4.63
N GLY A 464 -25.90 -5.14 5.10
CA GLY A 464 -26.80 -4.75 6.19
C GLY A 464 -26.06 -4.42 7.48
N VAL A 465 -25.13 -5.30 7.90
CA VAL A 465 -24.30 -5.07 9.11
C VAL A 465 -23.48 -3.78 8.99
N LEU A 466 -22.84 -3.55 7.85
CA LEU A 466 -22.02 -2.36 7.62
C LEU A 466 -22.88 -1.09 7.58
N ALA A 467 -24.05 -1.14 6.96
CA ALA A 467 -25.00 -0.03 6.95
C ALA A 467 -25.48 0.30 8.36
N LEU A 468 -25.91 -0.69 9.14
CA LEU A 468 -26.34 -0.50 10.53
C LEU A 468 -25.21 0.06 11.42
N ARG A 469 -23.99 -0.45 11.27
CA ARG A 469 -22.80 0.06 11.95
C ARG A 469 -22.55 1.54 11.64
N LYS A 470 -22.75 1.95 10.39
CA LYS A 470 -22.56 3.35 9.97
C LYS A 470 -23.68 4.26 10.46
N LEU A 471 -24.93 3.80 10.39
CA LEU A 471 -26.11 4.52 10.85
C LEU A 471 -26.12 4.73 12.36
N ARG A 472 -25.54 3.80 13.14
CA ARG A 472 -25.42 3.87 14.61
C ARG A 472 -26.75 4.13 15.31
N VAL A 473 -27.71 3.24 15.11
CA VAL A 473 -29.06 3.34 15.67
C VAL A 473 -29.33 2.23 16.69
N LYS A 474 -30.17 2.51 17.69
CA LYS A 474 -30.49 1.56 18.76
C LYS A 474 -31.21 0.33 18.22
N GLU A 475 -32.04 0.53 17.22
CA GLU A 475 -32.84 -0.45 16.50
C GLU A 475 -31.98 -1.52 15.81
N ALA A 476 -30.70 -1.25 15.58
CA ALA A 476 -29.77 -2.21 15.02
C ALA A 476 -29.34 -3.30 16.02
N ILE A 477 -29.44 -3.06 17.34
CA ILE A 477 -28.85 -3.92 18.36
C ILE A 477 -29.50 -5.31 18.38
N ASP A 478 -30.84 -5.39 18.41
CA ASP A 478 -31.54 -6.69 18.42
C ASP A 478 -31.27 -7.52 17.15
N PRO A 479 -31.38 -6.97 15.92
CA PRO A 479 -30.99 -7.69 14.69
C PRO A 479 -29.54 -8.16 14.67
N LEU A 480 -28.60 -7.33 15.14
CA LEU A 480 -27.18 -7.69 15.18
C LEU A 480 -26.92 -8.81 16.21
N LEU A 481 -27.55 -8.76 17.38
CA LEU A 481 -27.48 -9.84 18.37
C LEU A 481 -28.04 -11.15 17.80
N GLU A 482 -29.19 -11.10 17.15
CA GLU A 482 -29.78 -12.27 16.49
C GLU A 482 -28.83 -12.85 15.43
N LEU A 483 -28.17 -11.99 14.65
CA LEU A 483 -27.21 -12.40 13.64
C LEU A 483 -25.96 -13.04 14.25
N VAL A 484 -25.41 -12.46 15.33
CA VAL A 484 -24.29 -13.05 16.07
C VAL A 484 -24.65 -14.42 16.62
N LYS A 485 -25.89 -14.62 17.09
CA LYS A 485 -26.36 -15.93 17.57
C LYS A 485 -26.43 -16.98 16.47
N LYS A 486 -26.88 -16.60 15.26
CA LYS A 486 -27.18 -17.52 14.15
C LYS A 486 -26.02 -17.78 13.20
N THR A 487 -24.98 -16.96 13.22
CA THR A 487 -23.89 -17.01 12.24
C THR A 487 -22.52 -17.18 12.91
N ASP A 488 -21.59 -17.72 12.13
CA ASP A 488 -20.19 -17.90 12.51
C ASP A 488 -19.26 -17.20 11.50
N GLY A 489 -17.97 -17.15 11.83
CA GLY A 489 -16.94 -16.62 10.95
C GLY A 489 -17.05 -15.11 10.73
N ARG A 490 -16.88 -14.65 9.49
CA ARG A 490 -16.72 -13.22 9.18
C ARG A 490 -17.95 -12.39 9.56
N ILE A 491 -19.16 -12.85 9.27
CA ILE A 491 -20.39 -12.09 9.52
C ILE A 491 -20.59 -11.89 11.03
N ARG A 492 -20.38 -12.94 11.82
CA ARG A 492 -20.41 -12.87 13.28
C ARG A 492 -19.44 -11.82 13.82
N MET A 493 -18.21 -11.80 13.32
CA MET A 493 -17.19 -10.83 13.76
C MET A 493 -17.53 -9.39 13.38
N GLU A 494 -18.06 -9.16 12.17
CA GLU A 494 -18.50 -7.84 11.73
C GLU A 494 -19.71 -7.34 12.52
N ALA A 495 -20.64 -8.24 12.87
CA ALA A 495 -21.80 -7.92 13.69
C ALA A 495 -21.39 -7.62 15.14
N LEU A 496 -20.44 -8.35 15.72
CA LEU A 496 -19.84 -8.04 17.01
C LEU A 496 -19.11 -6.68 16.99
N GLU A 497 -18.37 -6.37 15.93
CA GLU A 497 -17.72 -5.07 15.80
C GLU A 497 -18.73 -3.93 15.64
N ALA A 498 -19.83 -4.16 14.92
CA ALA A 498 -20.94 -3.22 14.84
C ALA A 498 -21.55 -2.98 16.23
N LEU A 499 -21.81 -4.04 17.01
CA LEU A 499 -22.30 -3.91 18.39
C LEU A 499 -21.33 -3.12 19.26
N ARG A 500 -20.02 -3.38 19.16
CA ARG A 500 -19.00 -2.62 19.90
C ARG A 500 -19.01 -1.13 19.58
N GLU A 501 -19.14 -0.76 18.31
CA GLU A 501 -19.15 0.65 17.92
C GLU A 501 -20.46 1.35 18.21
N ILE A 502 -21.60 0.65 18.06
CA ILE A 502 -22.92 1.21 18.36
C ILE A 502 -23.07 1.41 19.86
N MET A 503 -22.63 0.42 20.66
CA MET A 503 -22.80 0.43 22.11
C MET A 503 -21.63 1.06 22.87
N ASP A 504 -20.55 1.41 22.17
CA ASP A 504 -19.29 1.94 22.71
C ASP A 504 -18.68 1.14 23.88
N MET A 505 -18.92 -0.17 23.87
CA MET A 505 -18.46 -1.11 24.89
C MET A 505 -17.97 -2.41 24.24
N ASP A 506 -17.23 -3.23 25.00
CA ASP A 506 -16.79 -4.54 24.50
C ASP A 506 -17.02 -5.65 25.53
N LEU A 507 -18.09 -6.42 25.32
CA LEU A 507 -18.45 -7.58 26.13
C LEU A 507 -17.79 -8.88 25.61
N GLY A 508 -16.83 -8.79 24.68
CA GLY A 508 -16.12 -9.94 24.12
C GLY A 508 -16.84 -10.58 22.92
N GLU A 509 -16.55 -11.85 22.65
CA GLU A 509 -17.09 -12.60 21.49
C GLU A 509 -18.27 -13.52 21.85
N ASP A 510 -18.50 -13.74 23.15
CA ASP A 510 -19.62 -14.55 23.61
C ASP A 510 -20.93 -13.78 23.53
N TYR A 511 -21.81 -14.24 22.65
CA TYR A 511 -23.17 -13.74 22.47
C TYR A 511 -23.95 -13.65 23.80
N ARG A 512 -23.74 -14.60 24.72
CA ARG A 512 -24.51 -14.69 25.98
C ARG A 512 -24.28 -13.46 26.86
N GLU A 513 -23.06 -12.95 26.88
CA GLU A 513 -22.70 -11.75 27.64
C GLU A 513 -23.43 -10.51 27.09
N TRP A 514 -23.41 -10.35 25.77
CA TRP A 514 -24.14 -9.27 25.09
C TRP A 514 -25.65 -9.36 25.31
N ALA A 515 -26.23 -10.55 25.15
CA ALA A 515 -27.67 -10.76 25.33
C ALA A 515 -28.12 -10.50 26.79
N LYS A 516 -27.33 -10.95 27.77
CA LYS A 516 -27.59 -10.73 29.20
C LYS A 516 -27.53 -9.24 29.53
N TRP A 517 -26.50 -8.54 29.07
CA TRP A 517 -26.36 -7.11 29.28
C TRP A 517 -27.51 -6.33 28.63
N TRP A 518 -27.84 -6.64 27.37
CA TRP A 518 -28.91 -5.96 26.65
C TRP A 518 -30.27 -6.16 27.32
N LYS A 519 -30.58 -7.38 27.77
CA LYS A 519 -31.81 -7.67 28.52
C LYS A 519 -31.97 -6.78 29.77
N LYS A 520 -30.87 -6.51 30.48
CA LYS A 520 -30.87 -5.68 31.70
C LYS A 520 -30.97 -4.18 31.40
N ASN A 521 -30.27 -3.70 30.36
CA ASN A 521 -30.04 -2.27 30.15
C ASN A 521 -30.82 -1.66 28.98
N ARG A 522 -31.57 -2.46 28.19
CA ARG A 522 -32.32 -1.97 27.00
C ARG A 522 -33.22 -0.76 27.27
N LYS A 523 -33.83 -0.72 28.46
CA LYS A 523 -34.72 0.37 28.89
C LYS A 523 -33.84 1.51 29.40
N GLY A 524 -33.90 2.66 28.74
CA GLY A 524 -33.03 3.81 29.05
C GLY A 524 -31.69 3.83 28.29
N PHE A 525 -31.30 2.76 27.60
CA PHE A 525 -30.10 2.80 26.76
C PHE A 525 -30.23 3.82 25.62
N LEU A 526 -29.23 4.70 25.51
CA LEU A 526 -29.07 5.70 24.48
C LEU A 526 -27.81 5.38 23.67
N VAL A 527 -27.94 5.36 22.33
CA VAL A 527 -26.77 5.34 21.46
C VAL A 527 -26.19 6.74 21.47
N LEU A 528 -25.00 6.89 22.03
CA LEU A 528 -24.38 8.19 22.14
C LEU A 528 -23.75 8.61 20.80
N PRO A 529 -23.70 9.92 20.51
CA PRO A 529 -23.05 10.43 19.31
C PRO A 529 -21.62 9.91 19.19
N LYS A 530 -21.13 9.84 17.96
CA LYS A 530 -19.73 9.50 17.74
C LYS A 530 -18.87 10.54 18.46
N ALA A 531 -18.07 10.10 19.43
CA ALA A 531 -17.14 10.95 20.15
C ALA A 531 -16.36 11.82 19.15
N GLU A 532 -16.50 13.13 19.28
CA GLU A 532 -15.72 14.07 18.48
C GLU A 532 -14.24 13.86 18.81
N PRO A 533 -13.36 13.75 17.79
CA PRO A 533 -11.94 13.73 18.06
C PRO A 533 -11.57 15.04 18.75
N SER A 534 -11.14 14.96 20.02
CA SER A 534 -10.34 16.02 20.61
C SER A 534 -9.09 16.22 19.74
N GLU A 535 -8.62 17.47 19.66
CA GLU A 535 -7.50 17.91 18.82
C GLU A 535 -6.47 16.80 18.59
N GLU A 536 -6.36 16.35 17.34
CA GLU A 536 -5.52 15.24 16.95
C GLU A 536 -4.06 15.54 17.33
N THR A 537 -3.50 14.74 18.25
CA THR A 537 -2.09 14.89 18.61
C THR A 537 -1.21 14.54 17.39
N GLU A 538 -0.01 15.13 17.30
CA GLU A 538 0.96 14.82 16.23
C GLU A 538 1.33 13.32 16.17
N GLU A 539 1.14 12.58 17.27
CA GLU A 539 1.26 11.11 17.29
C GLU A 539 0.07 10.40 16.64
N ASP A 540 -1.17 10.89 16.83
CA ASP A 540 -2.36 10.34 16.16
C ASP A 540 -2.28 10.53 14.64
N LYS A 541 -1.78 11.69 14.17
CA LYS A 541 -1.56 11.96 12.73
C LYS A 541 -0.54 11.01 12.10
N LYS A 542 0.56 10.72 12.80
CA LYS A 542 1.58 9.75 12.35
C LYS A 542 1.05 8.31 12.27
N ASP A 543 0.19 7.91 13.21
CA ASP A 543 -0.42 6.59 13.20
C ASP A 543 -1.51 6.43 12.12
N ILE A 544 -2.24 7.50 11.80
CA ILE A 544 -3.20 7.55 10.68
C ILE A 544 -2.43 7.49 9.35
N ALA A 545 -1.34 8.26 9.20
CA ALA A 545 -0.48 8.21 8.02
C ALA A 545 0.12 6.81 7.78
N LYS A 546 0.53 6.11 8.85
CA LYS A 546 1.01 4.71 8.77
C LYS A 546 -0.10 3.68 8.48
N LYS A 547 -1.37 4.01 8.68
CA LYS A 547 -2.51 3.15 8.32
C LYS A 547 -2.93 3.32 6.86
N ASN A 548 -2.74 4.50 6.30
CA ASN A 548 -3.10 4.83 4.93
C ASN A 548 -1.99 4.55 3.90
N ASP A 549 -0.85 3.99 4.33
CA ASP A 549 0.23 3.56 3.42
C ASP A 549 -0.26 2.45 2.46
N PRO A 550 -0.33 2.71 1.14
CA PRO A 550 -0.82 1.75 0.15
C PRO A 550 0.08 0.50 0.00
N ASN A 551 1.33 0.55 0.48
CA ASN A 551 2.28 -0.57 0.42
C ASN A 551 2.29 -1.45 1.69
N ARG A 552 1.46 -1.13 2.70
CA ARG A 552 1.41 -1.92 3.92
C ARG A 552 0.73 -3.27 3.66
N LYS A 553 1.48 -4.37 3.85
CA LYS A 553 0.93 -5.74 3.85
C LYS A 553 -0.20 -5.82 4.88
N ARG A 554 -1.44 -5.99 4.40
CA ARG A 554 -2.61 -6.24 5.26
C ARG A 554 -2.34 -7.55 6.05
N PRO A 555 -2.65 -7.58 7.36
CA PRO A 555 -2.46 -8.80 8.14
C PRO A 555 -3.24 -9.96 7.51
N LYS A 556 -2.62 -11.16 7.47
CA LYS A 556 -3.20 -12.37 6.85
C LYS A 556 -4.55 -12.79 7.45
N ASN A 557 -4.88 -12.28 8.64
CA ASN A 557 -6.23 -12.28 9.20
C ASN A 557 -6.35 -11.04 10.13
N PRO A 558 -7.17 -10.03 9.78
CA PRO A 558 -7.32 -8.83 10.59
C PRO A 558 -7.96 -9.10 11.97
N TYR A 559 -8.55 -10.28 12.16
CA TYR A 559 -9.23 -10.70 13.39
C TYR A 559 -8.41 -11.70 14.23
N LYS A 560 -7.24 -12.16 13.75
CA LYS A 560 -6.35 -13.00 14.56
C LYS A 560 -5.42 -12.10 15.36
N THR A 561 -5.94 -11.46 16.41
CA THR A 561 -5.08 -10.99 17.49
C THR A 561 -4.52 -12.22 18.17
N SER A 562 -3.26 -12.55 17.91
CA SER A 562 -2.49 -13.53 18.68
C SER A 562 -2.13 -12.99 20.09
N ALA A 563 -3.07 -12.31 20.73
CA ALA A 563 -2.98 -11.97 22.15
C ALA A 563 -3.90 -12.95 22.87
N LYS A 564 -3.32 -13.75 23.77
CA LYS A 564 -4.07 -14.38 24.88
C LYS A 564 -5.06 -13.34 25.43
N PRO A 565 -6.27 -13.74 25.89
CA PRO A 565 -7.27 -12.79 26.37
C PRO A 565 -6.60 -11.84 27.35
N THR A 566 -6.36 -10.60 26.93
CA THR A 566 -5.89 -9.55 27.83
C THR A 566 -7.00 -9.41 28.84
N SER A 567 -6.74 -9.75 30.10
CA SER A 567 -7.70 -9.56 31.17
C SER A 567 -8.26 -8.14 31.07
N ARG A 568 -9.59 -8.02 31.08
CA ARG A 568 -10.26 -6.71 30.98
C ARG A 568 -9.71 -5.77 32.05
N PRO A 569 -9.65 -4.45 31.80
CA PRO A 569 -9.26 -3.50 32.82
C PRO A 569 -10.16 -3.68 34.05
N LYS A 570 -9.55 -3.82 35.21
CA LYS A 570 -10.26 -3.95 36.47
C LYS A 570 -9.95 -2.74 37.35
N PHE A 571 -10.96 -2.30 38.07
CA PHE A 571 -10.82 -1.32 39.15
C PHE A 571 -11.47 -1.91 40.41
N PHE A 572 -10.67 -2.14 41.46
CA PHE A 572 -11.10 -2.83 42.68
C PHE A 572 -11.73 -4.22 42.46
N GLY A 573 -11.27 -4.91 41.41
CA GLY A 573 -11.76 -6.24 41.02
C GLY A 573 -12.97 -6.24 40.09
N THR A 574 -13.57 -5.08 39.83
CA THR A 574 -14.71 -4.93 38.91
C THR A 574 -14.25 -4.61 37.50
N GLU A 575 -14.80 -5.32 36.51
CA GLU A 575 -14.47 -5.12 35.10
C GLU A 575 -15.02 -3.80 34.59
N ILE A 576 -14.19 -3.07 33.83
CA ILE A 576 -14.58 -1.84 33.14
C ILE A 576 -15.01 -2.20 31.72
N TYR A 577 -16.31 -2.05 31.44
CA TYR A 577 -16.91 -2.37 30.13
C TYR A 577 -16.94 -1.20 29.16
N SER A 578 -17.13 0.01 29.69
CA SER A 578 -17.27 1.23 28.91
C SER A 578 -15.94 1.71 28.32
N SER A 579 -16.01 2.32 27.14
CA SER A 579 -14.89 3.02 26.51
C SER A 579 -14.79 4.50 26.92
N ARG A 580 -15.67 5.00 27.80
CA ARG A 580 -15.83 6.41 28.18
C ARG A 580 -16.07 6.56 29.68
N VAL A 581 -14.96 6.54 30.41
CA VAL A 581 -14.98 6.35 31.87
C VAL A 581 -14.36 7.52 32.63
N ILE A 582 -15.06 8.01 33.65
CA ILE A 582 -14.50 8.94 34.63
C ILE A 582 -14.25 8.21 35.95
N PHE A 583 -13.06 8.38 36.51
CA PHE A 583 -12.73 7.89 37.85
C PHE A 583 -12.75 9.06 38.84
N ILE A 584 -13.56 8.97 39.87
CA ILE A 584 -13.68 9.94 40.96
C ILE A 584 -13.14 9.29 42.23
N ILE A 585 -12.06 9.82 42.80
CA ILE A 585 -11.34 9.24 43.93
C ILE A 585 -11.29 10.22 45.10
N ASP A 586 -11.68 9.73 46.27
CA ASP A 586 -11.56 10.43 47.53
C ASP A 586 -10.08 10.54 47.97
N ILE A 587 -9.66 11.77 48.27
CA ILE A 587 -8.34 12.06 48.85
C ILE A 587 -8.48 12.83 50.18
N SER A 588 -9.62 12.73 50.85
CA SER A 588 -9.87 13.36 52.15
C SER A 588 -8.96 12.84 53.26
N GLY A 589 -8.96 13.53 54.41
CA GLY A 589 -8.14 13.18 55.57
C GLY A 589 -8.32 11.73 56.06
N SER A 590 -9.50 11.12 55.93
CA SER A 590 -9.77 9.73 56.35
C SER A 590 -8.95 8.70 55.54
N MET A 591 -8.60 9.04 54.30
CA MET A 591 -7.78 8.21 53.41
C MET A 591 -6.29 8.16 53.82
N SER A 592 -5.88 8.93 54.84
CA SER A 592 -4.52 8.88 55.41
C SER A 592 -4.28 7.66 56.32
N SER A 593 -5.35 6.98 56.76
CA SER A 593 -5.28 5.80 57.62
C SER A 593 -4.65 4.59 56.91
N ASN A 594 -4.09 3.67 57.68
CA ASN A 594 -3.55 2.42 57.15
C ASN A 594 -4.66 1.37 57.01
N THR A 595 -4.55 0.54 55.98
CA THR A 595 -5.34 -0.68 55.76
C THR A 595 -4.41 -1.88 55.59
N GLN A 596 -4.95 -3.09 55.66
CA GLN A 596 -4.21 -4.33 55.42
C GLN A 596 -4.40 -4.79 53.97
N LYS A 597 -3.30 -5.01 53.26
CA LYS A 597 -3.30 -5.66 51.96
C LYS A 597 -2.73 -7.06 52.11
N THR A 598 -3.55 -8.07 51.86
CA THR A 598 -3.11 -9.47 51.81
C THR A 598 -2.60 -9.80 50.41
N ASP A 599 -1.37 -10.33 50.30
CA ASP A 599 -0.83 -10.81 49.03
C ASP A 599 -1.41 -12.19 48.64
N GLU A 600 -1.12 -12.65 47.42
CA GLU A 600 -1.58 -13.96 46.91
C GLU A 600 -1.05 -15.16 47.71
N LYS A 601 -0.09 -14.93 48.63
CA LYS A 601 0.51 -15.93 49.52
C LYS A 601 0.01 -15.79 50.97
N GLY A 602 -1.01 -14.98 51.22
CA GLY A 602 -1.65 -14.83 52.53
C GLY A 602 -0.92 -13.91 53.52
N ARG A 603 0.09 -13.14 53.08
CA ARG A 603 0.83 -12.20 53.94
C ARG A 603 0.14 -10.84 53.96
N SER A 604 -0.21 -10.35 55.15
CA SER A 604 -0.78 -9.01 55.32
C SER A 604 0.30 -7.94 55.46
N GLN A 605 0.28 -6.96 54.57
CA GLN A 605 1.12 -5.77 54.62
C GLN A 605 0.27 -4.54 54.96
N SER A 606 0.73 -3.72 55.91
CA SER A 606 0.10 -2.44 56.22
C SER A 606 0.43 -1.41 55.12
N ILE A 607 -0.59 -0.84 54.49
CA ILE A 607 -0.45 0.18 53.43
C ILE A 607 -1.45 1.31 53.67
N ARG A 608 -1.09 2.56 53.36
CA ARG A 608 -2.03 3.68 53.44
C ARG A 608 -3.18 3.49 52.47
N LYS A 609 -4.41 3.79 52.90
CA LYS A 609 -5.62 3.63 52.07
C LYS A 609 -5.51 4.38 50.75
N ILE A 610 -5.03 5.63 50.79
CA ILE A 610 -4.80 6.44 49.59
C ILE A 610 -3.81 5.81 48.60
N GLU A 611 -2.74 5.19 49.09
CA GLU A 611 -1.74 4.54 48.22
C GLU A 611 -2.31 3.26 47.61
N TYR A 612 -3.18 2.54 48.31
CA TYR A 612 -3.93 1.43 47.74
C TYR A 612 -4.83 1.91 46.59
N ALA A 613 -5.66 2.93 46.84
CA ALA A 613 -6.58 3.48 45.85
C ALA A 613 -5.88 4.01 44.59
N LYS A 614 -4.77 4.75 44.77
CA LYS A 614 -3.93 5.21 43.65
C LYS A 614 -3.37 4.07 42.83
N ASN A 615 -2.86 3.01 43.48
CA ASN A 615 -2.29 1.87 42.77
C ASN A 615 -3.35 1.11 41.95
N GLU A 616 -4.54 0.91 42.50
CA GLU A 616 -5.68 0.34 41.77
C GLU A 616 -6.07 1.23 40.58
N LEU A 617 -6.14 2.55 40.76
CA LEU A 617 -6.45 3.48 39.67
C LEU A 617 -5.37 3.45 38.58
N ILE A 618 -4.10 3.48 38.96
CA ILE A 618 -2.97 3.39 38.02
C ILE A 618 -3.05 2.08 37.21
N ASN A 619 -3.36 0.97 37.87
CA ASN A 619 -3.52 -0.32 37.21
C ASN A 619 -4.70 -0.31 36.23
N ALA A 620 -5.83 0.27 36.59
CA ALA A 620 -6.99 0.44 35.70
C ALA A 620 -6.63 1.29 34.48
N VAL A 621 -6.05 2.48 34.68
CA VAL A 621 -5.66 3.43 33.62
C VAL A 621 -4.66 2.82 32.64
N ARG A 622 -3.67 2.07 33.13
CA ARG A 622 -2.70 1.37 32.27
C ARG A 622 -3.36 0.36 31.35
N GLN A 623 -4.37 -0.35 31.84
CA GLN A 623 -5.07 -1.40 31.11
C GLN A 623 -6.12 -0.87 30.11
N LEU A 624 -6.58 0.39 30.23
CA LEU A 624 -7.55 0.98 29.29
C LEU A 624 -7.13 0.80 27.82
N LYS A 625 -8.06 0.51 26.92
CA LYS A 625 -7.74 0.36 25.49
C LYS A 625 -7.35 1.70 24.87
N LYS A 626 -6.47 1.72 23.86
CA LYS A 626 -5.98 2.96 23.20
C LYS A 626 -7.11 3.86 22.68
N LYS A 627 -8.24 3.29 22.29
CA LYS A 627 -9.41 4.03 21.79
C LYS A 627 -10.33 4.59 22.90
N ALA A 628 -10.20 4.10 24.14
CA ALA A 628 -11.03 4.56 25.25
C ALA A 628 -10.73 6.02 25.59
N MET A 629 -11.73 6.76 26.05
CA MET A 629 -11.62 8.09 26.62
C MET A 629 -11.77 8.00 28.13
N PHE A 630 -10.99 8.79 28.86
CA PHE A 630 -11.06 8.82 30.32
C PHE A 630 -10.71 10.18 30.90
N ASN A 631 -11.16 10.42 32.13
CA ASN A 631 -10.71 11.53 32.96
C ASN A 631 -10.63 11.10 34.42
N LEU A 632 -9.89 11.88 35.22
CA LEU A 632 -9.61 11.61 36.62
C LEU A 632 -10.00 12.82 37.48
N TYR A 633 -10.73 12.57 38.56
CA TYR A 633 -11.21 13.57 39.51
C TYR A 633 -10.79 13.14 40.90
N PHE A 634 -10.04 13.99 41.60
CA PHE A 634 -9.73 13.80 43.01
C PHE A 634 -10.45 14.85 43.83
N PHE A 635 -11.15 14.43 44.88
CA PHE A 635 -11.93 15.32 45.71
C PHE A 635 -11.53 15.26 47.18
N GLU A 636 -11.66 16.43 47.82
CA GLU A 636 -11.51 16.72 49.23
C GLU A 636 -12.63 17.69 49.66
N SER A 637 -12.37 18.76 50.42
CA SER A 637 -13.32 19.86 50.62
C SER A 637 -13.76 20.51 49.30
N THR A 638 -12.91 20.51 48.28
CA THR A 638 -13.17 20.87 46.88
C THR A 638 -12.79 19.72 45.95
N PHE A 639 -12.77 19.90 44.63
CA PHE A 639 -12.28 18.87 43.72
C PHE A 639 -11.32 19.43 42.68
N THR A 640 -10.45 18.54 42.20
CA THR A 640 -9.50 18.81 41.12
C THR A 640 -9.66 17.75 40.04
N LYS A 641 -9.72 18.19 38.80
CA LYS A 641 -9.75 17.31 37.62
C LYS A 641 -8.45 17.40 36.85
N TRP A 642 -7.98 16.25 36.36
CA TRP A 642 -6.71 16.17 35.62
C TRP A 642 -6.75 16.95 34.31
N LYS A 643 -7.88 16.85 33.58
CA LYS A 643 -8.15 17.57 32.34
C LYS A 643 -9.54 18.22 32.37
N PRO A 644 -9.77 19.31 31.61
CA PRO A 644 -11.09 19.96 31.55
C PRO A 644 -12.20 19.04 30.99
N ARG A 645 -11.85 18.14 30.09
CA ARG A 645 -12.72 17.13 29.47
C ARG A 645 -11.99 15.79 29.35
N MET A 646 -12.73 14.71 29.11
CA MET A 646 -12.19 13.38 28.83
C MET A 646 -11.20 13.37 27.65
N VAL A 647 -10.12 12.60 27.79
CA VAL A 647 -9.07 12.46 26.78
C VAL A 647 -8.86 11.01 26.37
N ARG A 648 -8.37 10.78 25.14
CA ARG A 648 -8.06 9.43 24.65
C ARG A 648 -6.92 8.80 25.45
N ALA A 649 -7.02 7.51 25.75
CA ALA A 649 -6.05 6.71 26.49
C ALA A 649 -4.80 6.35 25.65
N SER A 650 -4.15 7.36 25.08
CA SER A 650 -2.85 7.23 24.40
C SER A 650 -1.76 6.85 25.40
N ALA A 651 -0.63 6.32 24.90
CA ALA A 651 0.50 5.96 25.77
C ALA A 651 1.02 7.18 26.56
N GLY A 652 1.10 8.35 25.89
CA GLY A 652 1.47 9.62 26.51
C GLY A 652 0.45 10.08 27.57
N ALA A 653 -0.85 10.07 27.23
CA ALA A 653 -1.92 10.44 28.15
C ALA A 653 -1.94 9.56 29.41
N LYS A 654 -1.81 8.25 29.27
CA LYS A 654 -1.72 7.31 30.40
C LYS A 654 -0.51 7.60 31.29
N THR A 655 0.64 7.89 30.68
CA THR A 655 1.88 8.19 31.43
C THR A 655 1.74 9.49 32.22
N ALA A 656 1.17 10.53 31.60
CA ALA A 656 0.90 11.81 32.24
C ALA A 656 -0.14 11.68 33.36
N ALA A 657 -1.22 10.93 33.13
CA ALA A 657 -2.23 10.63 34.15
C ALA A 657 -1.63 9.90 35.35
N VAL A 658 -0.79 8.87 35.12
CA VAL A 658 -0.10 8.14 36.20
C VAL A 658 0.83 9.06 36.99
N LYS A 659 1.54 9.99 36.33
CA LYS A 659 2.38 10.98 37.01
C LYS A 659 1.54 11.90 37.89
N TRP A 660 0.40 12.37 37.39
CA TRP A 660 -0.53 13.23 38.12
C TRP A 660 -1.16 12.52 39.33
N VAL A 661 -1.62 11.27 39.17
CA VAL A 661 -2.16 10.46 40.28
C VAL A 661 -1.15 10.30 41.42
N ARG A 662 0.13 10.10 41.07
CA ARG A 662 1.21 9.95 42.06
C ARG A 662 1.52 11.23 42.82
N SER A 663 1.31 12.42 42.24
CA SER A 663 1.64 13.69 42.89
C SER A 663 0.61 14.18 43.92
N MET A 664 -0.57 13.58 43.96
CA MET A 664 -1.65 14.03 44.85
C MET A 664 -1.50 13.43 46.26
N GLY A 665 -1.85 14.16 47.31
CA GLY A 665 -1.75 13.68 48.70
C GLY A 665 -3.06 13.89 49.46
N PRO A 666 -3.29 13.19 50.59
CA PRO A 666 -4.53 13.30 51.33
C PRO A 666 -4.62 14.64 52.06
N ARG A 667 -5.71 15.40 51.88
CA ARG A 667 -5.99 16.69 52.54
C ARG A 667 -7.51 16.95 52.57
N GLY A 668 -7.98 17.81 53.46
CA GLY A 668 -9.36 18.35 53.44
C GLY A 668 -10.48 17.37 53.86
N GLY A 669 -11.73 17.81 53.65
CA GLY A 669 -12.98 17.10 53.94
C GLY A 669 -13.50 16.26 52.76
N THR A 670 -14.80 15.94 52.72
CA THR A 670 -15.40 14.99 51.75
C THR A 670 -16.51 15.65 50.93
N ASN A 671 -16.21 16.11 49.71
CA ASN A 671 -17.15 16.76 48.78
C ASN A 671 -17.55 15.85 47.60
N ILE A 672 -18.57 15.02 47.83
CA ILE A 672 -19.05 14.04 46.85
C ILE A 672 -19.93 14.70 45.77
N TYR A 673 -20.87 15.56 46.16
CA TYR A 673 -21.89 16.07 45.23
C TYR A 673 -21.30 16.94 44.13
N ASP A 674 -20.52 17.97 44.48
CA ASP A 674 -20.01 18.94 43.49
C ASP A 674 -19.12 18.24 42.45
N THR A 675 -18.38 17.21 42.88
CA THR A 675 -17.51 16.40 42.03
C THR A 675 -18.32 15.54 41.05
N VAL A 676 -19.39 14.90 41.52
CA VAL A 676 -20.27 14.08 40.66
C VAL A 676 -21.06 14.98 39.69
N GLU A 677 -21.49 16.16 40.12
CA GLU A 677 -22.14 17.17 39.28
C GLU A 677 -21.22 17.59 38.10
N ASP A 678 -19.97 17.97 38.37
CA ASP A 678 -19.01 18.35 37.32
C ASP A 678 -18.71 17.16 36.38
N ALA A 679 -18.50 15.96 36.94
CA ALA A 679 -18.25 14.77 36.14
C ALA A 679 -19.41 14.43 35.20
N LEU A 680 -20.66 14.53 35.67
CA LEU A 680 -21.86 14.38 34.82
C LEU A 680 -21.97 15.49 33.78
N GLY A 681 -21.28 16.62 33.95
CA GLY A 681 -21.23 17.72 32.99
C GLY A 681 -20.46 17.42 31.69
N ASP A 682 -19.61 16.39 31.66
CA ASP A 682 -18.88 16.01 30.43
C ASP A 682 -19.86 15.36 29.42
N PRO A 683 -20.00 15.88 28.18
CA PRO A 683 -20.96 15.35 27.21
C PRO A 683 -20.62 13.93 26.72
N ASN A 684 -19.40 13.47 26.95
CA ASN A 684 -18.93 12.16 26.49
C ASN A 684 -18.92 11.08 27.56
N VAL A 685 -19.19 11.39 28.83
CA VAL A 685 -19.18 10.37 29.88
C VAL A 685 -20.41 9.48 29.76
N ASP A 686 -20.22 8.16 29.89
CA ASP A 686 -21.33 7.21 30.06
C ASP A 686 -21.17 6.33 31.30
N THR A 687 -19.98 6.32 31.92
CA THR A 687 -19.69 5.52 33.11
C THR A 687 -18.79 6.28 34.09
N ILE A 688 -19.18 6.30 35.36
CA ILE A 688 -18.44 6.87 36.47
C ILE A 688 -18.08 5.74 37.45
N TYR A 689 -16.84 5.75 37.95
CA TYR A 689 -16.44 4.96 39.13
C TYR A 689 -16.08 5.92 40.26
N LEU A 690 -16.90 5.95 41.30
CA LEU A 690 -16.73 6.78 42.49
C LEU A 690 -16.20 5.94 43.64
N LEU A 691 -15.07 6.35 44.22
CA LEU A 691 -14.47 5.71 45.40
C LEU A 691 -14.44 6.70 46.57
N SER A 692 -14.95 6.29 47.74
CA SER A 692 -14.89 7.07 48.98
C SER A 692 -14.81 6.18 50.23
N ASP A 693 -14.24 6.72 51.31
CA ASP A 693 -14.20 6.06 52.63
C ASP A 693 -14.96 6.82 53.74
N GLY A 694 -15.64 7.92 53.41
CA GLY A 694 -16.23 8.84 54.39
C GLY A 694 -17.68 9.22 54.12
N ALA A 695 -18.32 9.82 55.13
CA ALA A 695 -19.62 10.47 54.99
C ALA A 695 -19.45 11.86 54.34
N PRO A 696 -20.41 12.30 53.49
CA PRO A 696 -20.36 13.63 52.90
C PRO A 696 -20.31 14.71 53.98
N GLY A 697 -19.34 15.61 53.90
CA GLY A 697 -19.11 16.65 54.90
C GLY A 697 -18.91 18.05 54.33
N GLN A 698 -18.76 18.17 53.00
CA GLN A 698 -18.49 19.42 52.29
C GLN A 698 -19.26 19.44 50.95
N GLY A 699 -19.47 20.64 50.38
CA GLY A 699 -20.14 20.84 49.08
C GLY A 699 -21.55 21.42 49.19
N LYS A 700 -22.21 21.65 48.05
CA LYS A 700 -23.56 22.25 48.00
C LYS A 700 -24.60 21.45 48.77
N TRP A 701 -24.48 20.12 48.75
CA TRP A 701 -25.36 19.20 49.47
C TRP A 701 -24.53 18.19 50.26
N THR A 702 -24.79 18.11 51.56
CA THR A 702 -24.10 17.19 52.48
C THR A 702 -25.01 16.11 53.04
N ARG A 703 -26.34 16.28 52.97
CA ARG A 703 -27.30 15.26 53.41
C ARG A 703 -27.51 14.21 52.32
N MET A 704 -27.59 12.93 52.71
CA MET A 704 -27.74 11.80 51.78
C MET A 704 -28.95 11.97 50.85
N GLU A 705 -30.11 12.36 51.38
CA GLU A 705 -31.35 12.49 50.61
C GLU A 705 -31.26 13.55 49.52
N ASP A 706 -30.59 14.67 49.81
CA ASP A 706 -30.42 15.78 48.87
C ASP A 706 -29.46 15.40 47.74
N ILE A 707 -28.33 14.75 48.07
CA ILE A 707 -27.37 14.26 47.08
C ILE A 707 -28.05 13.26 46.12
N LEU A 708 -28.78 12.29 46.66
CA LEU A 708 -29.47 11.28 45.85
C LEU A 708 -30.56 11.90 44.94
N ARG A 709 -31.30 12.89 45.44
CA ARG A 709 -32.34 13.59 44.67
C ARG A 709 -31.75 14.39 43.52
N GLU A 710 -30.74 15.21 43.79
CA GLU A 710 -30.17 16.11 42.79
C GLU A 710 -29.33 15.37 41.74
N VAL A 711 -28.57 14.33 42.14
CA VAL A 711 -27.86 13.49 41.16
C VAL A 711 -28.86 12.77 40.24
N LYS A 712 -30.01 12.31 40.76
CA LYS A 712 -31.07 11.73 39.93
C LYS A 712 -31.50 12.67 38.82
N LYS A 713 -31.78 13.92 39.22
CA LYS A 713 -32.33 14.95 38.36
C LYS A 713 -31.36 15.30 37.23
N ILE A 714 -30.07 15.42 37.55
CA ILE A 714 -29.03 15.68 36.55
C ILE A 714 -28.85 14.49 35.59
N ASN A 715 -28.94 13.26 36.12
CA ASN A 715 -28.67 12.05 35.35
C ASN A 715 -29.89 11.49 34.59
N GLU A 716 -31.09 12.02 34.83
CA GLU A 716 -32.35 11.54 34.25
C GLU A 716 -32.32 11.46 32.71
N HIS A 717 -31.68 12.43 32.07
CA HIS A 717 -31.55 12.49 30.61
C HIS A 717 -30.18 12.01 30.09
N LYS A 718 -29.19 11.88 30.97
CA LYS A 718 -27.81 11.49 30.60
C LYS A 718 -27.59 9.99 30.68
N ASN A 719 -28.31 9.28 31.57
CA ASN A 719 -28.22 7.83 31.77
C ASN A 719 -26.79 7.32 32.00
N VAL A 720 -25.95 8.11 32.67
CA VAL A 720 -24.58 7.75 33.03
C VAL A 720 -24.63 6.69 34.13
N GLN A 721 -23.93 5.58 33.91
CA GLN A 721 -23.82 4.53 34.91
C GLN A 721 -22.86 4.96 36.04
N ILE A 722 -23.35 5.07 37.28
CA ILE A 722 -22.51 5.44 38.44
C ILE A 722 -22.21 4.21 39.27
N ASN A 723 -21.01 3.66 39.15
CA ASN A 723 -20.50 2.58 40.00
C ASN A 723 -19.83 3.19 41.24
N THR A 724 -20.08 2.63 42.41
CA THR A 724 -19.58 3.16 43.68
C THR A 724 -18.79 2.10 44.46
N ILE A 725 -17.70 2.53 45.08
CA ILE A 725 -16.81 1.68 45.86
C ILE A 725 -16.60 2.33 47.23
N SER A 726 -16.99 1.63 48.29
CA SER A 726 -16.71 2.04 49.67
C SER A 726 -15.49 1.31 50.21
N PHE A 727 -14.58 2.05 50.85
CA PHE A 727 -13.28 1.52 51.29
C PHE A 727 -13.07 1.63 52.80
N GLY A 728 -13.02 0.50 53.52
CA GLY A 728 -12.81 0.42 54.97
C GLY A 728 -14.07 0.66 55.82
N GLN A 729 -15.11 1.32 55.29
CA GLN A 729 -16.42 1.45 55.93
C GLN A 729 -17.53 1.26 54.89
N ASP A 730 -18.60 0.54 55.25
CA ASP A 730 -19.78 0.37 54.39
C ASP A 730 -20.58 1.69 54.39
N SER A 731 -21.06 2.13 53.21
CA SER A 731 -21.77 3.41 53.05
C SER A 731 -23.12 3.21 52.38
N GLU A 732 -24.18 3.61 53.09
CA GLU A 732 -25.55 3.55 52.59
C GLU A 732 -25.78 4.50 51.41
N LEU A 733 -25.22 5.73 51.49
CA LEU A 733 -25.28 6.70 50.40
C LEU A 733 -24.69 6.13 49.13
N MET A 734 -23.49 5.54 49.20
CA MET A 734 -22.79 4.99 48.04
C MET A 734 -23.59 3.85 47.39
N ARG A 735 -24.19 2.99 48.20
CA ARG A 735 -25.04 1.89 47.72
C ARG A 735 -26.27 2.41 46.97
N LYS A 736 -27.04 3.30 47.60
CA LYS A 736 -28.23 3.91 47.00
C LYS A 736 -27.89 4.68 45.72
N LEU A 737 -26.75 5.38 45.71
CA LEU A 737 -26.28 6.13 44.54
C LEU A 737 -26.00 5.21 43.35
N ALA A 738 -25.36 4.06 43.57
CA ALA A 738 -25.14 3.10 42.49
C ALA A 738 -26.45 2.46 42.00
N GLU A 739 -27.30 1.99 42.92
CA GLU A 739 -28.57 1.34 42.58
C GLU A 739 -29.49 2.25 41.76
N GLN A 740 -29.61 3.52 42.16
CA GLN A 740 -30.46 4.50 41.50
C GLN A 740 -29.97 4.92 40.10
N ASN A 741 -28.67 4.77 39.83
CA ASN A 741 -28.03 5.15 38.57
C ASN A 741 -27.57 3.93 37.75
N GLY A 742 -28.14 2.75 38.01
CA GLY A 742 -27.88 1.53 37.23
C GLY A 742 -26.45 0.96 37.35
N GLY A 743 -25.67 1.43 38.32
CA GLY A 743 -24.31 0.98 38.59
C GLY A 743 -24.21 -0.17 39.59
N GLN A 744 -22.98 -0.56 39.90
CA GLN A 744 -22.66 -1.59 40.88
C GLN A 744 -22.08 -0.97 42.16
N TYR A 745 -22.54 -1.47 43.32
CA TYR A 745 -21.96 -1.15 44.61
C TYR A 745 -20.93 -2.20 45.03
N ILE A 746 -19.75 -1.77 45.47
CA ILE A 746 -18.67 -2.65 45.93
C ILE A 746 -18.20 -2.18 47.30
N TYR A 747 -18.23 -3.07 48.28
CA TYR A 747 -17.62 -2.83 49.59
C TYR A 747 -16.28 -3.56 49.70
N LYS A 748 -15.24 -2.83 50.10
CA LYS A 748 -13.89 -3.35 50.34
C LYS A 748 -13.50 -3.05 51.78
N LYS A 749 -13.34 -4.10 52.57
CA LYS A 749 -12.90 -4.03 53.97
C LYS A 749 -11.46 -3.56 54.08
#